data_AF-I1J2P1-F1
#
_entry.id   AF-I1J2P1-F1
#
_cell.length_a   1.000
_cell.length_b   1.000
_cell.length_c   1.000
_cell.angle_alpha   90.00
_cell.angle_beta   90.00
_cell.angle_gamma   90.00
#
_symmetry.space_group_name_H-M   'P 1'
#
loop_
_entity.id
_entity.type
_entity.pdbx_description
1 polymer ?
#
loop_
_entity_poly.entity_id
_entity_poly.type
_entity_poly.pdbx_seq_one_letter_code
_entity_poly.pdbx_strand_id
1 'polypeptide(L)'
;MLPSSPAPRFLLLVAVIACAASVTRCSGRRFAQLDRLRELHQRERRPPAEQVYAAEGLLARLLPSHSTSFEFRVISTEQCGGKACFIINNHPLFDGEGTPEILILGVSGVEISAGLHWYLKHYCAAHISWAKTGGAQLSSVPHPGSLPHVPAGGILIRRPVDWSYYQNAVTSSYSFAWWDWERWENEIDWMALQGINLPLAFTGQEAIWQKVFQRYNISKSNLDDFFGGPAFLAWSRMANMHGWGGPLPQTWLDDQLTLQKKILSRMYAFGMSPVLPAFSGSIPAALKSKFPSAKVTHLGNWFTVDSNPRWCCTYLLDASDPLFVEIGKLFIEEQIREYGRTSHVYNCDTFDENTPPLSDPNYISSLGAATFRGMQSGDDDAIWLMQGWLFTYDPFWEPPQMKALLHSVPVGRMIVLDLYAEVKPVWINSDQFYGVPYIWCMLHNFAADFEMYGVLDAVASGPIDARLSENSTMVGVGMSMEGIEQNPIVYDLMSEMVFHHRQVDLQVWVETYPTRRYGKSIVELQDAWRILHQTLYNCTDGKNDKNRDVIVAFPDVEPFVIQTPGLHTSASKMFSTMSAKSYLVKDESNDAYEQPHLWYDTNVVIRALQLFLQYGDEVSDSSTFRYDLVDLTRQALAKYANQIFAKIIQSYKSNNMNQVTTLSECFLDLVNDLDMLLASHEGFLLGPWLESAKGLARDQEQEIQYEWNARTQITMWFDNTETKASLLRDYANKYWSGLLGDYYGPRAAIYFKYLILSLEKKEPFALEEWRREWISLTNNWQSDRKVFATAATGDALNIARSLYMKYLRNADSLQLEDMDGSFGKSTSL
;
A
#
# COMPACT_ATOMS: atom_id res chain seq x y z
N MET A 1 61.13 -15.23 72.83
CA MET A 1 61.93 -14.97 71.62
C MET A 1 61.31 -15.79 70.49
N LEU A 2 60.82 -15.07 69.48
CA LEU A 2 60.33 -15.42 68.12
C LEU A 2 59.67 -16.81 67.84
N PRO A 3 58.45 -16.84 67.28
CA PRO A 3 57.63 -18.04 67.10
C PRO A 3 57.77 -18.70 65.72
N SER A 4 57.45 -19.99 65.66
CA SER A 4 57.27 -20.78 64.42
C SER A 4 55.92 -21.51 64.43
N SER A 5 55.01 -21.01 63.60
CA SER A 5 53.91 -21.65 62.83
C SER A 5 52.81 -22.50 63.52
N PRO A 6 51.62 -22.66 62.90
CA PRO A 6 50.82 -21.70 62.15
C PRO A 6 49.35 -21.59 62.65
N ALA A 7 48.66 -20.56 62.16
CA ALA A 7 47.39 -20.02 62.60
C ALA A 7 46.14 -20.90 62.37
N PRO A 8 45.04 -20.65 63.12
CA PRO A 8 43.76 -21.31 62.93
C PRO A 8 42.97 -20.70 61.77
N ARG A 9 42.19 -21.57 61.13
CA ARG A 9 41.25 -21.30 60.03
C ARG A 9 40.25 -20.19 60.40
N PHE A 10 40.33 -19.06 59.69
CA PHE A 10 39.21 -18.14 59.55
C PHE A 10 38.61 -18.35 58.15
N LEU A 11 37.43 -18.97 58.14
CA LEU A 11 36.55 -19.06 56.98
C LEU A 11 35.96 -17.68 56.71
N LEU A 12 36.45 -17.01 55.66
CA LEU A 12 35.72 -15.90 55.05
C LEU A 12 34.59 -16.51 54.21
N LEU A 13 33.38 -16.47 54.76
CA LEU A 13 32.16 -16.89 54.09
C LEU A 13 31.77 -15.78 53.09
N VAL A 14 32.31 -15.82 51.88
CA VAL A 14 31.73 -15.09 50.74
C VAL A 14 30.48 -15.86 50.35
N ALA A 15 29.32 -15.37 50.78
CA ALA A 15 28.03 -15.86 50.33
C ALA A 15 27.89 -15.57 48.83
N VAL A 16 28.21 -16.57 48.01
CA VAL A 16 27.70 -16.66 46.64
C VAL A 16 26.19 -16.83 46.77
N ILE A 17 25.45 -15.71 46.71
CA ILE A 17 24.03 -15.76 46.44
C ILE A 17 23.92 -16.27 45.00
N ALA A 18 23.70 -17.58 44.88
CA ALA A 18 23.14 -18.15 43.68
C ALA A 18 21.73 -17.57 43.53
N CYS A 19 21.64 -16.38 42.93
CA CYS A 19 20.47 -16.00 42.18
C CYS A 19 20.42 -16.98 41.01
N ALA A 20 19.81 -18.14 41.24
CA ALA A 20 19.04 -18.79 40.22
C ALA A 20 17.92 -17.80 39.85
N ALA A 21 18.27 -16.81 39.02
CA ALA A 21 17.32 -16.20 38.14
C ALA A 21 16.80 -17.39 37.33
N SER A 22 15.61 -17.85 37.70
CA SER A 22 14.72 -18.50 36.77
C SER A 22 14.74 -17.64 35.52
N VAL A 23 15.52 -18.07 34.53
CA VAL A 23 15.28 -17.70 33.15
C VAL A 23 13.88 -18.26 32.92
N THR A 24 12.87 -17.43 33.17
CA THR A 24 11.56 -17.59 32.57
C THR A 24 11.88 -17.62 31.09
N ARG A 25 11.97 -18.83 30.54
CA ARG A 25 11.79 -19.06 29.11
C ARG A 25 10.51 -18.30 28.80
N CYS A 26 10.60 -17.20 28.05
CA CYS A 26 9.48 -16.72 27.27
C CYS A 26 9.15 -17.83 26.27
N SER A 27 8.48 -18.89 26.72
CA SER A 27 7.70 -19.73 25.84
C SER A 27 6.52 -18.85 25.45
N GLY A 28 6.64 -18.16 24.32
CA GLY A 28 5.52 -17.46 23.71
C GLY A 28 4.30 -18.37 23.70
N ARG A 29 3.09 -17.80 23.90
CA ARG A 29 1.85 -18.55 23.84
C ARG A 29 1.84 -19.38 22.55
N ARG A 30 1.75 -20.69 22.71
CA ARG A 30 1.87 -21.63 21.59
C ARG A 30 0.47 -22.01 21.15
N PHE A 31 0.14 -21.69 19.90
CA PHE A 31 -1.18 -21.97 19.33
C PHE A 31 -1.13 -23.30 18.59
N ALA A 32 -1.69 -24.36 19.17
CA ALA A 32 -1.62 -25.72 18.60
C ALA A 32 -2.16 -25.81 17.16
N GLN A 33 -3.19 -25.02 16.82
CA GLN A 33 -3.75 -24.98 15.47
C GLN A 33 -2.80 -24.33 14.45
N LEU A 34 -2.07 -23.31 14.88
CA LEU A 34 -1.04 -22.67 14.05
C LEU A 34 0.20 -23.57 13.91
N ASP A 35 0.55 -24.33 14.96
CA ASP A 35 1.58 -25.37 14.87
C ASP A 35 1.20 -26.43 13.81
N ARG A 36 -0.06 -26.91 13.83
CA ARG A 36 -0.60 -27.83 12.83
C ARG A 36 -0.59 -27.21 11.42
N LEU A 37 -0.99 -25.95 11.26
CA LEU A 37 -0.93 -25.26 9.97
C LEU A 37 0.49 -25.26 9.40
N ARG A 38 1.51 -24.95 10.22
CA ARG A 38 2.90 -24.96 9.79
C ARG A 38 3.36 -26.36 9.36
N GLU A 39 2.96 -27.40 10.08
CA GLU A 39 3.26 -28.78 9.72
C GLU A 39 2.61 -29.18 8.38
N LEU A 40 1.36 -28.77 8.13
CA LEU A 40 0.66 -28.97 6.87
C LEU A 40 1.39 -28.25 5.72
N HIS A 41 1.67 -26.95 5.88
CA HIS A 41 2.40 -26.17 4.88
C HIS A 41 3.77 -26.77 4.59
N GLN A 42 4.50 -27.24 5.61
CA GLN A 42 5.79 -27.93 5.42
C GLN A 42 5.64 -29.25 4.65
N ARG A 43 4.64 -30.07 4.98
CA ARG A 43 4.38 -31.35 4.33
C ARG A 43 3.97 -31.18 2.86
N GLU A 44 3.25 -30.12 2.55
CA GLU A 44 2.73 -29.85 1.21
C GLU A 44 3.60 -28.89 0.37
N ARG A 45 4.80 -28.55 0.86
CA ARG A 45 5.80 -27.84 0.06
C ARG A 45 6.20 -28.68 -1.14
N ARG A 46 6.59 -27.98 -2.21
CA ARG A 46 7.19 -28.62 -3.38
C ARG A 46 8.52 -29.30 -3.00
N PRO A 47 8.93 -30.35 -3.73
CA PRO A 47 10.21 -31.01 -3.47
C PRO A 47 11.38 -30.01 -3.42
N PRO A 48 12.41 -30.24 -2.59
CA PRO A 48 13.60 -29.40 -2.51
C PRO A 48 14.19 -28.96 -3.86
N ALA A 49 14.25 -29.88 -4.84
CA ALA A 49 14.79 -29.60 -6.16
C ALA A 49 13.96 -28.57 -6.95
N GLU A 50 12.62 -28.60 -6.84
CA GLU A 50 11.76 -27.60 -7.50
C GLU A 50 11.91 -26.21 -6.86
N GLN A 51 12.10 -26.15 -5.54
CA GLN A 51 12.33 -24.89 -4.83
C GLN A 51 13.69 -24.27 -5.17
N VAL A 52 14.73 -25.10 -5.26
CA VAL A 52 16.05 -24.66 -5.75
C VAL A 52 15.93 -24.15 -7.18
N TYR A 53 15.27 -24.90 -8.07
CA TYR A 53 15.07 -24.48 -9.46
C TYR A 53 14.30 -23.15 -9.58
N ALA A 54 13.31 -22.91 -8.71
CA ALA A 54 12.60 -21.63 -8.67
C ALA A 54 13.54 -20.46 -8.30
N ALA A 55 14.41 -20.66 -7.31
CA ALA A 55 15.40 -19.68 -6.90
C ALA A 55 16.51 -19.46 -7.95
N GLU A 56 16.97 -20.52 -8.62
CA GLU A 56 17.89 -20.42 -9.77
C GLU A 56 17.27 -19.65 -10.93
N GLY A 57 16.00 -19.92 -11.25
CA GLY A 57 15.26 -19.19 -12.27
C GLY A 57 15.11 -17.70 -11.94
N LEU A 58 14.87 -17.37 -10.66
CA LEU A 58 14.86 -15.99 -10.18
C LEU A 58 16.24 -15.35 -10.36
N LEU A 59 17.32 -16.01 -9.93
CA LEU A 59 18.69 -15.52 -10.12
C LEU A 59 18.98 -15.28 -11.60
N ALA A 60 18.58 -16.20 -12.49
CA ALA A 60 18.80 -16.07 -13.92
C ALA A 60 18.03 -14.89 -14.54
N ARG A 61 16.86 -14.52 -14.01
CA ARG A 61 16.12 -13.32 -14.44
C ARG A 61 16.72 -12.04 -13.88
N LEU A 62 17.15 -12.05 -12.61
CA LEU A 62 17.68 -10.88 -11.92
C LEU A 62 19.11 -10.54 -12.35
N LEU A 63 19.98 -11.55 -12.43
CA LEU A 63 21.41 -11.40 -12.63
C LEU A 63 21.96 -12.55 -13.52
N PRO A 64 21.62 -12.56 -14.83
CA PRO A 64 21.87 -13.69 -15.73
C PRO A 64 23.33 -14.15 -15.79
N SER A 65 24.27 -13.20 -15.77
CA SER A 65 25.73 -13.45 -15.83
C SER A 65 26.28 -14.19 -14.62
N HIS A 66 25.55 -14.24 -13.51
CA HIS A 66 26.01 -14.80 -12.24
C HIS A 66 25.32 -16.13 -11.90
N SER A 67 24.60 -16.71 -12.85
CA SER A 67 23.83 -17.95 -12.64
C SER A 67 24.69 -19.11 -12.11
N THR A 68 26.00 -19.13 -12.39
CA THR A 68 26.96 -20.15 -11.90
C THR A 68 27.74 -19.72 -10.66
N SER A 69 27.64 -18.44 -10.24
CA SER A 69 28.36 -17.91 -9.07
C SER A 69 27.72 -18.32 -7.74
N PHE A 70 26.49 -18.82 -7.76
CA PHE A 70 25.74 -19.21 -6.57
C PHE A 70 25.36 -20.69 -6.62
N GLU A 71 25.47 -21.36 -5.48
CA GLU A 71 24.83 -22.66 -5.25
C GLU A 71 23.73 -22.52 -4.20
N PHE A 72 22.57 -23.11 -4.47
CA PHE A 72 21.43 -23.10 -3.57
C PHE A 72 21.10 -24.50 -3.05
N ARG A 73 20.79 -24.61 -1.75
CA ARG A 73 20.28 -25.87 -1.18
C ARG A 73 19.17 -25.64 -0.17
N VAL A 74 18.16 -26.51 -0.22
CA VAL A 74 17.14 -26.56 0.83
C VAL A 74 17.65 -27.38 2.01
N ILE A 75 17.48 -26.86 3.22
CA ILE A 75 17.85 -27.51 4.49
C ILE A 75 16.64 -27.71 5.41
N SER A 76 16.79 -28.58 6.41
CA SER A 76 15.78 -28.79 7.44
C SER A 76 15.75 -27.64 8.46
N THR A 77 14.58 -27.36 9.04
CA THR A 77 14.43 -26.39 10.14
C THR A 77 15.24 -26.78 11.38
N GLU A 78 15.54 -28.06 11.58
CA GLU A 78 16.41 -28.55 12.67
C GLU A 78 17.82 -27.96 12.60
N GLN A 79 18.38 -27.82 11.38
CA GLN A 79 19.68 -27.18 11.18
C GLN A 79 19.64 -25.68 11.53
N CYS A 80 18.44 -25.10 11.48
CA CYS A 80 18.15 -23.74 11.90
C CYS A 80 17.72 -23.62 13.37
N GLY A 81 17.80 -24.68 14.19
CA GLY A 81 17.34 -24.65 15.58
C GLY A 81 15.81 -24.60 15.73
N GLY A 82 15.08 -25.21 14.79
CA GLY A 82 13.61 -25.33 14.80
C GLY A 82 12.86 -24.09 14.28
N LYS A 83 13.55 -23.15 13.64
CA LYS A 83 12.98 -21.92 13.07
C LYS A 83 13.27 -21.84 11.57
N ALA A 84 12.47 -21.07 10.83
CA ALA A 84 12.82 -20.75 9.44
C ALA A 84 14.08 -19.87 9.42
N CYS A 85 15.02 -20.19 8.53
CA CYS A 85 16.28 -19.47 8.41
C CYS A 85 16.87 -19.59 7.01
N PHE A 86 17.83 -18.71 6.73
CA PHE A 86 18.81 -18.90 5.68
C PHE A 86 20.24 -18.76 6.21
N ILE A 87 21.18 -19.40 5.51
CA ILE A 87 22.61 -19.39 5.81
C ILE A 87 23.37 -19.01 4.55
N ILE A 88 24.31 -18.07 4.67
CA ILE A 88 25.18 -17.64 3.57
C ILE A 88 26.62 -18.02 3.93
N ASN A 89 27.29 -18.76 3.06
CA ASN A 89 28.68 -19.20 3.22
C ASN A 89 29.49 -18.88 1.97
N ASN A 90 30.81 -18.71 2.13
CA ASN A 90 31.72 -18.85 0.99
C ASN A 90 31.71 -20.31 0.55
N HIS A 91 31.68 -20.54 -0.76
CA HIS A 91 31.62 -21.89 -1.29
C HIS A 91 32.98 -22.60 -1.11
N PRO A 92 33.02 -23.80 -0.49
CA PRO A 92 34.27 -24.43 -0.08
C PRO A 92 35.11 -24.99 -1.22
N LEU A 93 34.51 -25.17 -2.40
CA LEU A 93 35.17 -25.67 -3.61
C LEU A 93 35.41 -24.56 -4.64
N PHE A 94 35.30 -23.30 -4.25
CA PHE A 94 35.62 -22.19 -5.16
C PHE A 94 37.10 -22.25 -5.54
N ASP A 95 37.37 -22.44 -6.83
CA ASP A 95 38.73 -22.52 -7.40
C ASP A 95 38.98 -21.51 -8.53
N GLY A 96 37.98 -20.70 -8.87
CA GLY A 96 38.05 -19.66 -9.91
C GLY A 96 36.72 -19.42 -10.62
N GLU A 97 36.75 -18.56 -11.63
CA GLU A 97 35.59 -18.21 -12.45
C GLU A 97 34.93 -19.46 -13.07
N GLY A 98 33.59 -19.53 -13.02
CA GLY A 98 32.81 -20.67 -13.50
C GLY A 98 32.53 -21.74 -12.45
N THR A 99 33.06 -21.61 -11.23
CA THR A 99 32.60 -22.38 -10.06
C THR A 99 31.80 -21.50 -9.10
N PRO A 100 30.86 -22.08 -8.31
CA PRO A 100 30.12 -21.31 -7.32
C PRO A 100 31.05 -20.66 -6.30
N GLU A 101 30.81 -19.38 -6.02
CA GLU A 101 31.53 -18.54 -5.07
C GLU A 101 30.80 -18.49 -3.73
N ILE A 102 29.47 -18.45 -3.76
CA ILE A 102 28.60 -18.28 -2.60
C ILE A 102 27.63 -19.44 -2.52
N LEU A 103 27.53 -20.06 -1.34
CA LEU A 103 26.57 -21.10 -1.01
C LEU A 103 25.46 -20.50 -0.14
N ILE A 104 24.22 -20.57 -0.60
CA ILE A 104 23.04 -20.14 0.16
C ILE A 104 22.17 -21.35 0.50
N LEU A 105 21.96 -21.56 1.80
CA LEU A 105 21.10 -22.60 2.33
C LEU A 105 19.83 -21.96 2.88
N GLY A 106 18.65 -22.52 2.64
CA GLY A 106 17.40 -22.01 3.19
C GLY A 106 16.40 -23.12 3.49
N VAL A 107 15.46 -22.89 4.42
CA VAL A 107 14.43 -23.90 4.72
C VAL A 107 13.33 -24.01 3.66
N SER A 108 13.28 -23.05 2.73
CA SER A 108 12.43 -23.06 1.54
C SER A 108 13.05 -22.21 0.43
N GLY A 109 12.44 -22.21 -0.75
CA GLY A 109 12.81 -21.31 -1.86
C GLY A 109 12.75 -19.83 -1.47
N VAL A 110 11.74 -19.42 -0.69
CA VAL A 110 11.65 -18.04 -0.15
C VAL A 110 12.87 -17.69 0.71
N GLU A 111 13.30 -18.58 1.62
CA GLU A 111 14.48 -18.30 2.44
C GLU A 111 15.77 -18.28 1.62
N ILE A 112 15.89 -19.11 0.58
CA ILE A 112 17.02 -19.04 -0.37
C ILE A 112 17.04 -17.68 -1.08
N SER A 113 15.90 -17.26 -1.63
CA SER A 113 15.78 -15.96 -2.33
C SER A 113 16.02 -14.77 -1.40
N ALA A 114 15.51 -14.80 -0.17
CA ALA A 114 15.80 -13.78 0.82
C ALA A 114 17.29 -13.76 1.23
N GLY A 115 17.94 -14.92 1.31
CA GLY A 115 19.39 -15.01 1.52
C GLY A 115 20.19 -14.41 0.36
N LEU A 116 19.76 -14.64 -0.89
CA LEU A 116 20.33 -13.99 -2.07
C LEU A 116 20.18 -12.47 -1.97
N HIS A 117 18.97 -11.98 -1.67
CA HIS A 117 18.72 -10.54 -1.51
C HIS A 117 19.58 -9.93 -0.40
N TRP A 118 19.67 -10.60 0.76
CA TRP A 118 20.51 -10.17 1.89
C TRP A 118 21.98 -10.04 1.49
N TYR A 119 22.50 -11.03 0.75
CA TYR A 119 23.87 -10.99 0.25
C TYR A 119 24.08 -9.82 -0.73
N LEU A 120 23.20 -9.68 -1.71
CA LEU A 120 23.28 -8.60 -2.70
C LEU A 120 23.21 -7.21 -2.02
N LYS A 121 22.31 -7.04 -1.06
CA LYS A 121 22.10 -5.79 -0.31
C LYS A 121 23.31 -5.42 0.55
N HIS A 122 23.78 -6.34 1.40
CA HIS A 122 24.77 -6.01 2.44
C HIS A 122 26.23 -6.22 2.02
N TYR A 123 26.50 -7.07 1.02
CA TYR A 123 27.86 -7.37 0.57
C TYR A 123 28.17 -6.80 -0.81
N CYS A 124 27.17 -6.71 -1.70
CA CYS A 124 27.36 -6.17 -3.05
C CYS A 124 26.83 -4.74 -3.24
N ALA A 125 26.27 -4.14 -2.17
CA ALA A 125 25.64 -2.82 -2.21
C ALA A 125 24.58 -2.66 -3.33
N ALA A 126 23.89 -3.75 -3.68
CA ALA A 126 22.81 -3.72 -4.67
C ALA A 126 21.49 -3.30 -4.02
N HIS A 127 20.55 -2.86 -4.83
CA HIS A 127 19.20 -2.51 -4.39
C HIS A 127 18.17 -3.02 -5.39
N ILE A 128 17.08 -3.60 -4.90
CA ILE A 128 16.02 -4.18 -5.75
C ILE A 128 14.68 -3.54 -5.36
N SER A 129 14.03 -2.88 -6.31
CA SER A 129 12.67 -2.32 -6.16
C SER A 129 11.83 -2.57 -7.40
N TRP A 130 10.56 -2.16 -7.36
CA TRP A 130 9.68 -2.24 -8.51
C TRP A 130 10.24 -1.47 -9.71
N ALA A 131 9.96 -1.94 -10.92
CA ALA A 131 10.44 -1.32 -12.15
C ALA A 131 10.06 0.17 -12.24
N LYS A 132 8.83 0.52 -11.83
CA LYS A 132 8.35 1.91 -11.82
C LYS A 132 9.12 2.82 -10.86
N THR A 133 9.72 2.28 -9.79
CA THR A 133 10.51 3.05 -8.82
C THR A 133 12.01 3.08 -9.14
N GLY A 134 12.36 2.90 -10.42
CA GLY A 134 13.73 2.84 -10.94
C GLY A 134 14.32 1.44 -11.02
N GLY A 135 13.56 0.39 -10.64
CA GLY A 135 13.96 -1.01 -10.78
C GLY A 135 15.08 -1.44 -9.83
N ALA A 136 16.01 -2.23 -10.36
CA ALA A 136 17.15 -2.75 -9.62
C ALA A 136 18.44 -1.98 -9.98
N GLN A 137 19.20 -1.60 -8.96
CA GLN A 137 20.58 -1.15 -9.08
C GLN A 137 21.48 -2.36 -8.83
N LEU A 138 22.11 -2.86 -9.89
CA LEU A 138 22.97 -4.05 -9.86
C LEU A 138 24.42 -3.76 -10.35
N SER A 139 24.74 -2.53 -10.73
CA SER A 139 26.07 -2.16 -11.25
C SER A 139 27.17 -2.25 -10.19
N SER A 140 26.81 -2.22 -8.90
CA SER A 140 27.73 -2.45 -7.79
C SER A 140 28.08 -3.93 -7.56
N VAL A 141 27.37 -4.87 -8.19
CA VAL A 141 27.63 -6.32 -8.05
C VAL A 141 28.90 -6.69 -8.82
N PRO A 142 29.95 -7.21 -8.16
CA PRO A 142 31.20 -7.58 -8.85
C PRO A 142 30.99 -8.70 -9.87
N HIS A 143 31.84 -8.73 -10.89
CA HIS A 143 31.87 -9.79 -11.91
C HIS A 143 32.05 -11.18 -11.27
N PRO A 144 31.56 -12.27 -11.90
CA PRO A 144 31.82 -13.63 -11.47
C PRO A 144 33.31 -13.89 -11.19
N GLY A 145 33.61 -14.61 -10.11
CA GLY A 145 34.94 -14.86 -9.59
C GLY A 145 35.51 -13.77 -8.66
N SER A 146 34.77 -12.67 -8.44
CA SER A 146 35.17 -11.54 -7.57
C SER A 146 34.09 -11.16 -6.54
N LEU A 147 33.12 -12.04 -6.28
CA LEU A 147 32.06 -11.76 -5.33
C LEU A 147 32.62 -11.61 -3.89
N PRO A 148 32.14 -10.64 -3.09
CA PRO A 148 32.70 -10.38 -1.77
C PRO A 148 32.50 -11.56 -0.81
N HIS A 149 33.58 -11.97 -0.15
CA HIS A 149 33.51 -13.06 0.82
C HIS A 149 32.72 -12.65 2.07
N VAL A 150 31.90 -13.57 2.58
CA VAL A 150 31.29 -13.47 3.91
C VAL A 150 32.28 -13.93 4.99
N PRO A 151 32.05 -13.65 6.29
CA PRO A 151 32.90 -14.17 7.37
C PRO A 151 33.06 -15.70 7.31
N ALA A 152 34.22 -16.21 7.73
CA ALA A 152 34.55 -17.65 7.61
C ALA A 152 33.57 -18.59 8.35
N GLY A 153 32.87 -18.11 9.38
CA GLY A 153 31.83 -18.85 10.10
C GLY A 153 30.46 -18.84 9.42
N GLY A 154 30.32 -18.19 8.27
CA GLY A 154 29.05 -17.96 7.60
C GLY A 154 28.18 -16.92 8.30
N ILE A 155 27.02 -16.66 7.70
CA ILE A 155 25.97 -15.80 8.25
C ILE A 155 24.74 -16.66 8.43
N LEU A 156 24.14 -16.66 9.62
CA LEU A 156 22.88 -17.33 9.90
C LEU A 156 21.83 -16.28 10.27
N ILE A 157 20.78 -16.16 9.46
CA ILE A 157 19.64 -15.28 9.73
C ILE A 157 18.40 -16.12 9.97
N ARG A 158 17.85 -16.04 11.20
CA ARG A 158 16.63 -16.74 11.61
C ARG A 158 15.46 -15.79 11.64
N ARG A 159 14.28 -16.23 11.20
CA ARG A 159 13.06 -15.45 11.43
C ARG A 159 12.67 -15.49 12.93
N PRO A 160 12.33 -14.34 13.55
CA PRO A 160 11.76 -14.30 14.89
C PRO A 160 10.25 -14.64 14.87
N VAL A 161 9.58 -14.47 13.73
CA VAL A 161 8.16 -14.75 13.50
C VAL A 161 7.99 -15.74 12.34
N ASP A 162 6.83 -16.39 12.25
CA ASP A 162 6.63 -17.45 11.27
C ASP A 162 6.15 -16.90 9.91
N TRP A 163 5.32 -15.84 9.92
CA TRP A 163 4.67 -15.32 8.73
C TRP A 163 5.16 -13.93 8.32
N SER A 164 5.33 -13.79 7.01
CA SER A 164 5.55 -12.52 6.30
C SER A 164 4.43 -12.35 5.28
N TYR A 165 3.49 -11.45 5.60
CA TYR A 165 2.28 -11.21 4.84
C TYR A 165 2.45 -10.09 3.82
N TYR A 166 1.78 -10.19 2.67
CA TYR A 166 1.82 -9.16 1.64
C TYR A 166 0.46 -9.00 0.94
N GLN A 167 0.14 -7.74 0.65
CA GLN A 167 -1.01 -7.18 -0.09
C GLN A 167 -2.20 -6.79 0.79
N ASN A 168 -3.04 -5.92 0.26
CA ASN A 168 -4.39 -5.63 0.74
C ASN A 168 -5.39 -6.21 -0.27
N ALA A 169 -6.63 -6.46 0.14
CA ALA A 169 -7.71 -6.79 -0.80
C ALA A 169 -7.82 -5.74 -1.92
N VAL A 170 -7.64 -4.46 -1.59
CA VAL A 170 -7.76 -3.34 -2.57
C VAL A 170 -6.55 -3.13 -3.48
N THR A 171 -5.37 -3.69 -3.15
CA THR A 171 -4.19 -3.65 -4.05
C THR A 171 -4.48 -4.33 -5.38
N SER A 172 -5.38 -5.32 -5.38
CA SER A 172 -5.85 -5.99 -6.59
C SER A 172 -6.53 -5.06 -7.60
N SER A 173 -7.06 -3.92 -7.15
CA SER A 173 -7.70 -2.92 -7.99
C SER A 173 -6.76 -1.76 -8.33
N TYR A 174 -6.08 -1.17 -7.33
CA TYR A 174 -5.25 0.02 -7.57
C TYR A 174 -3.90 -0.25 -8.23
N SER A 175 -3.41 -1.49 -8.20
CA SER A 175 -2.12 -1.82 -8.80
C SER A 175 -2.22 -3.00 -9.76
N PHE A 176 -2.93 -4.08 -9.39
CA PHE A 176 -2.85 -5.35 -10.14
C PHE A 176 -3.90 -5.52 -11.23
N ALA A 177 -4.89 -4.61 -11.31
CA ALA A 177 -6.07 -4.78 -12.16
C ALA A 177 -5.72 -5.08 -13.63
N TRP A 178 -4.60 -4.55 -14.11
CA TRP A 178 -4.18 -4.65 -15.50
C TRP A 178 -2.90 -5.48 -15.70
N TRP A 179 -2.50 -6.28 -14.72
CA TRP A 179 -1.29 -7.09 -14.82
C TRP A 179 -1.51 -8.35 -15.63
N ASP A 180 -0.56 -8.61 -16.51
CA ASP A 180 -0.39 -9.90 -17.18
C ASP A 180 0.51 -10.84 -16.36
N TRP A 181 0.86 -11.98 -16.96
CA TRP A 181 1.75 -12.94 -16.31
C TRP A 181 3.17 -12.40 -16.09
N GLU A 182 3.72 -11.63 -17.03
CA GLU A 182 5.10 -11.15 -16.93
C GLU A 182 5.25 -10.19 -15.74
N ARG A 183 4.28 -9.28 -15.55
CA ARG A 183 4.29 -8.40 -14.37
C ARG A 183 4.07 -9.16 -13.06
N TRP A 184 3.22 -10.20 -13.05
CA TRP A 184 3.05 -11.06 -11.87
C TRP A 184 4.28 -11.89 -11.55
N GLU A 185 5.00 -12.39 -12.56
CA GLU A 185 6.27 -13.11 -12.37
C GLU A 185 7.31 -12.23 -11.69
N ASN A 186 7.45 -10.98 -12.13
CA ASN A 186 8.32 -9.99 -11.49
C ASN A 186 7.91 -9.70 -10.04
N GLU A 187 6.60 -9.61 -9.76
CA GLU A 187 6.13 -9.37 -8.39
C GLU A 187 6.41 -10.57 -7.47
N ILE A 188 6.21 -11.81 -7.94
CA ILE A 188 6.45 -13.00 -7.13
C ILE A 188 7.95 -13.18 -6.87
N ASP A 189 8.81 -12.82 -7.82
CA ASP A 189 10.26 -12.78 -7.62
C ASP A 189 10.64 -11.74 -6.55
N TRP A 190 10.06 -10.53 -6.63
CA TRP A 190 10.25 -9.51 -5.60
C TRP A 190 9.76 -10.01 -4.23
N MET A 191 8.57 -10.62 -4.16
CA MET A 191 8.04 -11.23 -2.93
C MET A 191 9.02 -12.25 -2.33
N ALA A 192 9.61 -13.13 -3.15
CA ALA A 192 10.57 -14.13 -2.70
C ALA A 192 11.86 -13.49 -2.16
N LEU A 193 12.40 -12.46 -2.85
CA LEU A 193 13.56 -11.69 -2.40
C LEU A 193 13.29 -10.93 -1.09
N GLN A 194 12.07 -10.42 -0.89
CA GLN A 194 11.66 -9.77 0.35
C GLN A 194 11.29 -10.75 1.49
N GLY A 195 11.35 -12.05 1.24
CA GLY A 195 11.02 -13.05 2.25
C GLY A 195 9.53 -13.19 2.55
N ILE A 196 8.65 -12.82 1.63
CA ILE A 196 7.19 -13.02 1.76
C ILE A 196 6.86 -14.51 1.67
N ASN A 197 6.08 -15.02 2.61
CA ASN A 197 5.65 -16.43 2.62
C ASN A 197 4.13 -16.62 2.78
N LEU A 198 3.37 -15.55 3.01
CA LEU A 198 1.91 -15.56 3.15
C LEU A 198 1.25 -14.46 2.29
N PRO A 199 1.37 -14.49 0.95
CA PRO A 199 0.74 -13.48 0.08
C PRO A 199 -0.76 -13.75 -0.14
N LEU A 200 -1.56 -12.69 -0.35
CA LEU A 200 -2.91 -12.86 -0.90
C LEU A 200 -2.86 -13.34 -2.37
N ALA A 201 -3.87 -14.12 -2.78
CA ALA A 201 -4.02 -14.58 -4.17
C ALA A 201 -5.49 -14.58 -4.60
N PHE A 202 -6.00 -13.41 -4.98
CA PHE A 202 -7.43 -13.17 -5.26
C PHE A 202 -7.80 -13.15 -6.75
N THR A 203 -6.82 -13.24 -7.64
CA THR A 203 -7.00 -13.19 -9.09
C THR A 203 -7.99 -14.26 -9.56
N GLY A 204 -8.94 -13.88 -10.41
CA GLY A 204 -9.90 -14.82 -11.04
C GLY A 204 -10.97 -15.41 -10.10
N GLN A 205 -11.14 -14.93 -8.86
CA GLN A 205 -12.14 -15.51 -7.95
C GLN A 205 -13.58 -15.41 -8.46
N GLU A 206 -13.89 -14.44 -9.33
CA GLU A 206 -15.19 -14.31 -9.99
C GLU A 206 -15.54 -15.55 -10.82
N ALA A 207 -14.55 -16.24 -11.40
CA ALA A 207 -14.75 -17.49 -12.13
C ALA A 207 -15.16 -18.64 -11.19
N ILE A 208 -14.65 -18.65 -9.96
CA ILE A 208 -15.08 -19.61 -8.92
C ILE A 208 -16.53 -19.30 -8.51
N TRP A 209 -16.87 -18.02 -8.30
CA TRP A 209 -18.25 -17.61 -8.00
C TRP A 209 -19.23 -18.00 -9.10
N GLN A 210 -18.86 -17.80 -10.37
CA GLN A 210 -19.67 -18.22 -11.49
C GLN A 210 -19.98 -19.73 -11.42
N LYS A 211 -18.98 -20.58 -11.14
CA LYS A 211 -19.14 -22.04 -11.01
C LYS A 211 -20.01 -22.44 -9.82
N VAL A 212 -19.86 -21.77 -8.67
CA VAL A 212 -20.73 -21.98 -7.51
C VAL A 212 -22.18 -21.66 -7.85
N PHE A 213 -22.44 -20.46 -8.41
CA PHE A 213 -23.81 -20.03 -8.71
C PHE A 213 -24.47 -20.82 -9.84
N GLN A 214 -23.69 -21.39 -10.77
CA GLN A 214 -24.20 -22.34 -11.76
C GLN A 214 -24.82 -23.59 -11.11
N ARG A 215 -24.34 -24.06 -9.95
CA ARG A 215 -24.99 -25.16 -9.20
C ARG A 215 -26.39 -24.79 -8.71
N TYR A 216 -26.65 -23.50 -8.56
CA TYR A 216 -27.96 -22.94 -8.28
C TYR A 216 -28.69 -22.50 -9.55
N ASN A 217 -28.37 -23.02 -10.74
CA ASN A 217 -28.94 -22.65 -12.05
C ASN A 217 -29.05 -21.12 -12.26
N ILE A 218 -28.11 -20.34 -11.72
CA ILE A 218 -27.99 -18.91 -12.00
C ILE A 218 -27.18 -18.77 -13.30
N SER A 219 -27.73 -18.07 -14.29
CA SER A 219 -27.06 -17.88 -15.58
C SER A 219 -25.92 -16.86 -15.47
N LYS A 220 -25.03 -16.82 -16.47
CA LYS A 220 -24.02 -15.75 -16.60
C LYS A 220 -24.69 -14.37 -16.56
N SER A 221 -25.76 -14.17 -17.34
CA SER A 221 -26.46 -12.88 -17.41
C SER A 221 -27.11 -12.45 -16.09
N ASN A 222 -27.38 -13.39 -15.19
CA ASN A 222 -27.85 -13.06 -13.84
C ASN A 222 -26.73 -12.52 -12.93
N LEU A 223 -25.47 -12.63 -13.35
CA LEU A 223 -24.29 -12.12 -12.63
C LEU A 223 -23.76 -10.82 -13.25
N ASP A 224 -24.32 -10.35 -14.36
CA ASP A 224 -23.88 -9.13 -15.06
C ASP A 224 -23.94 -7.88 -14.17
N ASP A 225 -24.88 -7.84 -13.22
CA ASP A 225 -25.03 -6.77 -12.23
C ASP A 225 -24.45 -7.12 -10.85
N PHE A 226 -23.88 -8.32 -10.68
CA PHE A 226 -23.30 -8.75 -9.40
C PHE A 226 -21.83 -8.36 -9.26
N PHE A 227 -21.03 -8.59 -10.30
CA PHE A 227 -19.62 -8.21 -10.29
C PHE A 227 -19.43 -6.75 -10.70
N GLY A 228 -18.45 -6.07 -10.09
CA GLY A 228 -17.94 -4.81 -10.62
C GLY A 228 -17.10 -5.03 -11.89
N GLY A 229 -16.76 -3.94 -12.57
CA GLY A 229 -15.75 -3.93 -13.63
C GLY A 229 -14.36 -4.21 -13.09
N PRO A 230 -13.38 -4.55 -13.96
CA PRO A 230 -12.05 -5.00 -13.54
C PRO A 230 -11.35 -4.11 -12.48
N ALA A 231 -11.44 -2.79 -12.66
CA ALA A 231 -10.79 -1.82 -11.77
C ALA A 231 -11.51 -1.63 -10.42
N PHE A 232 -12.69 -2.21 -10.23
CA PHE A 232 -13.53 -2.03 -9.04
C PHE A 232 -13.80 -3.33 -8.29
N LEU A 233 -13.12 -4.41 -8.70
CA LEU A 233 -13.37 -5.74 -8.17
C LEU A 233 -13.15 -5.85 -6.67
N ALA A 234 -12.16 -5.15 -6.10
CA ALA A 234 -11.89 -5.20 -4.66
C ALA A 234 -13.12 -4.83 -3.82
N TRP A 235 -13.74 -3.68 -4.10
CA TRP A 235 -14.94 -3.22 -3.38
C TRP A 235 -16.17 -4.07 -3.68
N SER A 236 -16.26 -4.68 -4.86
CA SER A 236 -17.32 -5.64 -5.13
C SER A 236 -17.18 -6.94 -4.33
N ARG A 237 -15.94 -7.42 -4.14
CA ARG A 237 -15.63 -8.61 -3.33
C ARG A 237 -15.91 -8.38 -1.84
N MET A 238 -15.66 -7.17 -1.36
CA MET A 238 -15.99 -6.70 -0.01
C MET A 238 -17.47 -6.25 0.13
N ALA A 239 -18.28 -6.47 -0.91
CA ALA A 239 -19.72 -6.23 -0.96
C ALA A 239 -20.16 -4.75 -0.84
N ASN A 240 -19.23 -3.81 -0.94
CA ASN A 240 -19.52 -2.37 -0.90
C ASN A 240 -20.32 -1.90 -2.14
N MET A 241 -20.02 -2.50 -3.30
CA MET A 241 -20.64 -2.13 -4.57
C MET A 241 -20.89 -3.32 -5.49
N HIS A 242 -21.74 -3.15 -6.51
CA HIS A 242 -22.00 -4.16 -7.54
C HIS A 242 -22.25 -3.47 -8.91
N GLY A 243 -22.02 -4.19 -10.01
CA GLY A 243 -22.35 -3.77 -11.39
C GLY A 243 -21.51 -2.62 -11.99
N TRP A 244 -21.01 -1.68 -11.18
CA TRP A 244 -20.28 -0.50 -11.66
C TRP A 244 -19.02 -0.85 -12.45
N GLY A 245 -18.91 -0.29 -13.65
CA GLY A 245 -17.82 -0.57 -14.61
C GLY A 245 -17.92 -1.91 -15.33
N GLY A 246 -18.89 -2.77 -14.95
CA GLY A 246 -19.18 -4.04 -15.60
C GLY A 246 -20.08 -3.90 -16.84
N PRO A 247 -20.63 -5.01 -17.35
CA PRO A 247 -20.47 -6.39 -16.86
C PRO A 247 -19.09 -6.98 -17.21
N LEU A 248 -18.66 -8.02 -16.50
CA LEU A 248 -17.45 -8.76 -16.84
C LEU A 248 -17.70 -9.72 -18.03
N PRO A 249 -16.90 -9.65 -19.11
CA PRO A 249 -17.00 -10.62 -20.19
C PRO A 249 -16.51 -12.01 -19.75
N GLN A 250 -16.93 -13.07 -20.45
CA GLN A 250 -16.48 -14.43 -20.11
C GLN A 250 -14.97 -14.60 -20.31
N THR A 251 -14.41 -13.90 -21.31
CA THR A 251 -12.96 -13.87 -21.58
C THR A 251 -12.18 -13.42 -20.37
N TRP A 252 -12.66 -12.41 -19.63
CA TRP A 252 -12.05 -11.97 -18.37
C TRP A 252 -12.01 -13.10 -17.35
N LEU A 253 -13.13 -13.78 -17.10
CA LEU A 253 -13.20 -14.88 -16.13
C LEU A 253 -12.23 -16.01 -16.48
N ASP A 254 -12.18 -16.40 -17.75
CA ASP A 254 -11.35 -17.50 -18.23
C ASP A 254 -9.85 -17.14 -18.20
N ASP A 255 -9.49 -15.93 -18.64
CA ASP A 255 -8.10 -15.44 -18.67
C ASP A 255 -7.57 -15.23 -17.25
N GLN A 256 -8.37 -14.64 -16.34
CA GLN A 256 -7.98 -14.42 -14.95
C GLN A 256 -7.88 -15.73 -14.15
N LEU A 257 -8.75 -16.72 -14.42
CA LEU A 257 -8.61 -18.06 -13.84
C LEU A 257 -7.31 -18.73 -14.28
N THR A 258 -6.94 -18.58 -15.56
CA THR A 258 -5.67 -19.10 -16.10
C THR A 258 -4.47 -18.40 -15.46
N LEU A 259 -4.53 -17.08 -15.32
CA LEU A 259 -3.50 -16.28 -14.66
C LEU A 259 -3.32 -16.71 -13.19
N GLN A 260 -4.40 -16.86 -12.44
CA GLN A 260 -4.36 -17.31 -11.05
C GLN A 260 -3.68 -18.68 -10.89
N LYS A 261 -3.96 -19.64 -11.79
CA LYS A 261 -3.28 -20.95 -11.75
C LYS A 261 -1.77 -20.83 -11.94
N LYS A 262 -1.30 -19.89 -12.77
CA LYS A 262 0.14 -19.60 -12.92
C LYS A 262 0.73 -18.95 -11.66
N ILE A 263 0.03 -17.95 -11.10
CA ILE A 263 0.41 -17.27 -9.85
C ILE A 263 0.60 -18.28 -8.73
N LEU A 264 -0.43 -19.09 -8.46
CA LEU A 264 -0.39 -20.12 -7.43
C LEU A 264 0.74 -21.12 -7.67
N SER A 265 0.91 -21.60 -8.90
CA SER A 265 1.98 -22.53 -9.24
C SER A 265 3.36 -21.97 -8.89
N ARG A 266 3.63 -20.69 -9.21
CA ARG A 266 4.91 -20.05 -8.91
C ARG A 266 5.10 -19.78 -7.42
N MET A 267 4.08 -19.30 -6.72
CA MET A 267 4.12 -19.12 -5.27
C MET A 267 4.45 -20.44 -4.55
N TYR A 268 3.79 -21.54 -4.93
CA TYR A 268 4.10 -22.86 -4.36
C TYR A 268 5.50 -23.35 -4.73
N ALA A 269 6.02 -23.02 -5.92
CA ALA A 269 7.38 -23.38 -6.32
C ALA A 269 8.43 -22.71 -5.41
N PHE A 270 8.20 -21.49 -4.92
CA PHE A 270 9.05 -20.87 -3.90
C PHE A 270 8.80 -21.39 -2.48
N GLY A 271 7.71 -22.12 -2.24
CA GLY A 271 7.31 -22.57 -0.91
C GLY A 271 6.47 -21.56 -0.13
N MET A 272 5.89 -20.56 -0.81
CA MET A 272 4.89 -19.65 -0.23
C MET A 272 3.58 -20.39 0.05
N SER A 273 2.78 -19.83 0.96
CA SER A 273 1.44 -20.32 1.33
C SER A 273 0.40 -19.24 0.99
N PRO A 274 -0.14 -19.22 -0.24
CA PRO A 274 -1.04 -18.17 -0.68
C PRO A 274 -2.35 -18.20 0.09
N VAL A 275 -2.88 -17.05 0.48
CA VAL A 275 -4.17 -16.90 1.13
C VAL A 275 -5.25 -16.77 0.06
N LEU A 276 -6.28 -17.62 0.13
CA LEU A 276 -7.38 -17.64 -0.83
C LEU A 276 -8.64 -16.96 -0.28
N PRO A 277 -9.57 -16.48 -1.12
CA PRO A 277 -10.79 -15.84 -0.63
C PRO A 277 -11.74 -16.88 -0.01
N ALA A 278 -12.71 -16.40 0.77
CA ALA A 278 -13.84 -17.18 1.28
C ALA A 278 -15.15 -16.40 1.16
N PHE A 279 -16.28 -17.08 1.41
CA PHE A 279 -17.60 -16.48 1.32
C PHE A 279 -17.90 -15.54 2.48
N SER A 280 -18.19 -14.28 2.18
CA SER A 280 -18.51 -13.22 3.14
C SER A 280 -20.00 -12.96 3.33
N GLY A 281 -20.89 -13.71 2.65
CA GLY A 281 -22.34 -13.54 2.74
C GLY A 281 -22.98 -12.76 1.59
N SER A 282 -22.20 -12.08 0.75
CA SER A 282 -22.70 -11.31 -0.40
C SER A 282 -23.24 -12.22 -1.51
N ILE A 283 -24.47 -11.97 -1.98
CA ILE A 283 -25.15 -12.82 -2.98
C ILE A 283 -25.73 -12.00 -4.14
N PRO A 284 -25.86 -12.59 -5.35
CA PRO A 284 -26.54 -11.95 -6.46
C PRO A 284 -28.06 -11.91 -6.23
N ALA A 285 -28.73 -10.88 -6.76
CA ALA A 285 -30.18 -10.72 -6.68
C ALA A 285 -30.95 -11.98 -7.15
N ALA A 286 -30.44 -12.64 -8.19
CA ALA A 286 -31.02 -13.87 -8.74
C ALA A 286 -31.10 -15.02 -7.72
N LEU A 287 -30.16 -15.09 -6.77
CA LEU A 287 -30.21 -16.11 -5.72
C LEU A 287 -31.41 -15.87 -4.79
N LYS A 288 -31.70 -14.61 -4.43
CA LYS A 288 -32.89 -14.26 -3.64
C LYS A 288 -34.18 -14.55 -4.40
N SER A 289 -34.23 -14.30 -5.70
CA SER A 289 -35.39 -14.69 -6.52
C SER A 289 -35.62 -16.19 -6.55
N LYS A 290 -34.53 -16.98 -6.57
CA LYS A 290 -34.61 -18.44 -6.59
C LYS A 290 -34.94 -19.05 -5.22
N PHE A 291 -34.47 -18.44 -4.14
CA PHE A 291 -34.72 -18.86 -2.76
C PHE A 291 -35.49 -17.76 -2.01
N PRO A 292 -36.80 -17.60 -2.28
CA PRO A 292 -37.58 -16.50 -1.71
C PRO A 292 -37.68 -16.57 -0.18
N SER A 293 -37.60 -17.77 0.41
CA SER A 293 -37.58 -18.01 1.85
C SER A 293 -36.24 -17.73 2.52
N ALA A 294 -35.16 -17.53 1.75
CA ALA A 294 -33.85 -17.22 2.31
C ALA A 294 -33.89 -15.91 3.09
N LYS A 295 -33.29 -15.88 4.27
CA LYS A 295 -33.16 -14.68 5.08
C LYS A 295 -32.06 -13.81 4.49
N VAL A 296 -32.46 -12.71 3.85
CA VAL A 296 -31.57 -11.81 3.15
C VAL A 296 -31.87 -10.39 3.59
N THR A 297 -30.83 -9.64 3.94
CA THR A 297 -30.87 -8.21 4.23
C THR A 297 -30.13 -7.44 3.13
N HIS A 298 -30.14 -6.11 3.22
CA HIS A 298 -29.33 -5.25 2.38
C HIS A 298 -28.25 -4.59 3.24
N LEU A 299 -27.04 -4.49 2.69
CA LEU A 299 -26.03 -3.59 3.23
C LEU A 299 -26.46 -2.12 3.05
N GLY A 300 -25.86 -1.24 3.84
CA GLY A 300 -26.13 0.20 3.78
C GLY A 300 -25.61 0.85 2.50
N ASN A 301 -25.95 2.13 2.31
CA ASN A 301 -25.35 2.93 1.24
C ASN A 301 -23.84 3.08 1.46
N TRP A 302 -23.08 2.77 0.41
CA TRP A 302 -21.64 2.98 0.33
C TRP A 302 -21.37 3.99 -0.80
N PHE A 303 -21.13 5.24 -0.40
CA PHE A 303 -20.68 6.37 -1.23
C PHE A 303 -21.44 6.70 -2.53
N THR A 304 -22.63 6.13 -2.81
CA THR A 304 -23.41 6.52 -3.99
C THR A 304 -23.96 7.93 -3.86
N VAL A 305 -23.98 8.65 -4.99
CA VAL A 305 -24.57 9.98 -5.05
C VAL A 305 -26.08 9.90 -4.85
N ASP A 306 -26.60 10.83 -4.04
CA ASP A 306 -28.03 10.89 -3.65
C ASP A 306 -28.56 9.62 -2.96
N SER A 307 -27.67 8.78 -2.43
CA SER A 307 -28.01 7.46 -1.84
C SER A 307 -28.77 6.55 -2.81
N ASN A 308 -28.44 6.63 -4.10
CA ASN A 308 -29.05 5.81 -5.14
C ASN A 308 -28.55 4.35 -5.05
N PRO A 309 -29.41 3.36 -4.75
CA PRO A 309 -28.99 1.98 -4.54
C PRO A 309 -28.56 1.25 -5.82
N ARG A 310 -28.46 1.93 -6.97
CA ARG A 310 -28.16 1.35 -8.28
C ARG A 310 -26.85 0.54 -8.30
N TRP A 311 -25.85 0.94 -7.52
CA TRP A 311 -24.49 0.36 -7.58
C TRP A 311 -23.96 -0.10 -6.21
N CYS A 312 -24.77 -0.08 -5.16
CA CYS A 312 -24.37 -0.39 -3.78
C CYS A 312 -25.34 -1.36 -3.12
N CYS A 313 -25.31 -1.41 -1.79
CA CYS A 313 -26.48 -1.84 -1.04
C CYS A 313 -26.82 -3.31 -1.30
N THR A 314 -25.72 -4.08 -1.44
CA THR A 314 -25.69 -5.46 -1.87
C THR A 314 -26.51 -6.36 -0.97
N TYR A 315 -27.10 -7.41 -1.54
CA TYR A 315 -27.80 -8.42 -0.78
C TYR A 315 -26.82 -9.20 0.11
N LEU A 316 -27.12 -9.22 1.41
CA LEU A 316 -26.39 -9.99 2.41
C LEU A 316 -27.25 -11.15 2.88
N LEU A 317 -26.76 -12.37 2.67
CA LEU A 317 -27.36 -13.57 3.23
C LEU A 317 -27.11 -13.62 4.75
N ASP A 318 -28.16 -13.82 5.52
CA ASP A 318 -28.07 -13.88 6.98
C ASP A 318 -27.32 -15.15 7.43
N ALA A 319 -26.41 -15.01 8.39
CA ALA A 319 -25.60 -16.12 8.90
C ALA A 319 -26.40 -17.26 9.57
N SER A 320 -27.65 -17.01 9.97
CA SER A 320 -28.56 -18.05 10.49
C SER A 320 -29.27 -18.84 9.38
N ASP A 321 -29.19 -18.39 8.13
CA ASP A 321 -29.76 -19.12 7.00
C ASP A 321 -28.90 -20.34 6.66
N PRO A 322 -29.49 -21.55 6.50
CA PRO A 322 -28.73 -22.75 6.12
C PRO A 322 -27.93 -22.60 4.81
N LEU A 323 -28.41 -21.77 3.87
CA LEU A 323 -27.69 -21.52 2.62
C LEU A 323 -26.33 -20.86 2.85
N PHE A 324 -26.13 -20.14 3.96
CA PHE A 324 -24.89 -19.43 4.22
C PHE A 324 -23.70 -20.40 4.31
N VAL A 325 -23.84 -21.44 5.14
CA VAL A 325 -22.79 -22.46 5.33
C VAL A 325 -22.67 -23.34 4.09
N GLU A 326 -23.79 -23.64 3.40
CA GLU A 326 -23.79 -24.42 2.16
C GLU A 326 -22.99 -23.73 1.05
N ILE A 327 -23.25 -22.45 0.80
CA ILE A 327 -22.54 -21.66 -0.21
C ILE A 327 -21.06 -21.50 0.16
N GLY A 328 -20.77 -21.20 1.43
CA GLY A 328 -19.39 -21.11 1.92
C GLY A 328 -18.61 -22.40 1.69
N LYS A 329 -19.20 -23.55 2.03
CA LYS A 329 -18.62 -24.87 1.76
C LYS A 329 -18.36 -25.09 0.28
N LEU A 330 -19.38 -24.86 -0.56
CA LEU A 330 -19.28 -25.07 -2.00
C LEU A 330 -18.18 -24.20 -2.62
N PHE A 331 -18.01 -22.96 -2.17
CA PHE A 331 -16.96 -22.07 -2.65
C PHE A 331 -15.57 -22.63 -2.36
N ILE A 332 -15.31 -23.11 -1.14
CA ILE A 332 -14.04 -23.76 -0.79
C ILE A 332 -13.82 -25.05 -1.61
N GLU A 333 -14.84 -25.88 -1.77
CA GLU A 333 -14.76 -27.10 -2.57
C GLU A 333 -14.50 -26.83 -4.07
N GLU A 334 -15.09 -25.77 -4.63
CA GLU A 334 -14.81 -25.34 -6.01
C GLU A 334 -13.38 -24.83 -6.17
N GLN A 335 -12.86 -24.05 -5.22
CA GLN A 335 -11.45 -23.64 -5.24
C GLN A 335 -10.51 -24.84 -5.21
N ILE A 336 -10.74 -25.80 -4.31
CA ILE A 336 -9.92 -27.00 -4.20
C ILE A 336 -9.99 -27.80 -5.51
N ARG A 337 -11.17 -27.91 -6.13
CA ARG A 337 -11.33 -28.59 -7.42
C ARG A 337 -10.56 -27.89 -8.54
N GLU A 338 -10.61 -26.55 -8.58
CA GLU A 338 -10.00 -25.76 -9.64
C GLU A 338 -8.49 -25.62 -9.53
N TYR A 339 -7.99 -25.46 -8.31
CA TYR A 339 -6.57 -25.23 -8.03
C TYR A 339 -5.82 -26.52 -7.66
N GLY A 340 -6.56 -27.61 -7.37
CA GLY A 340 -6.01 -28.94 -7.11
C GLY A 340 -5.43 -29.13 -5.71
N ARG A 341 -5.57 -28.14 -4.82
CA ARG A 341 -5.15 -28.20 -3.41
C ARG A 341 -5.83 -27.13 -2.58
N THR A 342 -5.74 -27.28 -1.26
CA THR A 342 -6.15 -26.26 -0.29
C THR A 342 -5.02 -25.26 0.00
N SER A 343 -5.41 -24.08 0.48
CA SER A 343 -4.53 -23.08 1.10
C SER A 343 -4.42 -23.26 2.61
N HIS A 344 -5.48 -23.78 3.24
CA HIS A 344 -5.77 -23.75 4.67
C HIS A 344 -5.90 -22.36 5.29
N VAL A 345 -5.63 -21.27 4.57
CA VAL A 345 -5.76 -19.90 5.08
C VAL A 345 -6.67 -19.12 4.14
N TYR A 346 -7.78 -18.65 4.68
CA TYR A 346 -8.83 -17.99 3.91
C TYR A 346 -9.08 -16.59 4.43
N ASN A 347 -9.07 -15.62 3.52
CA ASN A 347 -9.45 -14.24 3.82
C ASN A 347 -10.92 -13.98 3.44
N CYS A 348 -11.62 -13.28 4.33
CA CYS A 348 -13.04 -12.97 4.21
C CYS A 348 -13.39 -11.82 5.14
N ASP A 349 -13.91 -10.74 4.56
CA ASP A 349 -14.24 -9.51 5.27
C ASP A 349 -15.62 -9.03 4.83
N THR A 350 -16.63 -9.28 5.67
CA THR A 350 -18.04 -8.89 5.40
C THR A 350 -18.31 -7.42 5.74
N PHE A 351 -17.57 -6.89 6.72
CA PHE A 351 -17.84 -5.60 7.36
C PHE A 351 -16.71 -4.60 7.20
N ASP A 352 -15.91 -4.76 6.15
CA ASP A 352 -14.94 -3.75 5.76
C ASP A 352 -15.70 -2.53 5.19
N GLU A 353 -15.66 -1.43 5.94
CA GLU A 353 -16.46 -0.21 5.71
C GLU A 353 -17.99 -0.43 5.58
N ASN A 354 -18.48 -1.55 6.12
CA ASN A 354 -19.90 -1.87 6.22
C ASN A 354 -20.24 -2.13 7.68
N THR A 355 -21.14 -1.35 8.27
CA THR A 355 -21.54 -1.53 9.67
C THR A 355 -22.52 -2.71 9.81
N PRO A 356 -22.30 -3.66 10.75
CA PRO A 356 -23.27 -4.72 11.02
C PRO A 356 -24.64 -4.15 11.41
N PRO A 357 -25.75 -4.82 11.04
CA PRO A 357 -27.10 -4.29 11.26
C PRO A 357 -27.50 -4.27 12.75
N LEU A 358 -26.84 -5.07 13.60
CA LEU A 358 -27.13 -5.19 15.03
C LEU A 358 -25.82 -5.17 15.83
N SER A 359 -25.79 -4.37 16.90
CA SER A 359 -24.65 -4.27 17.83
C SER A 359 -24.67 -5.31 18.96
N ASP A 360 -25.65 -6.22 18.98
CA ASP A 360 -25.73 -7.30 19.97
C ASP A 360 -24.52 -8.25 19.83
N PRO A 361 -23.68 -8.41 20.87
CA PRO A 361 -22.58 -9.38 20.87
C PRO A 361 -22.99 -10.80 20.46
N ASN A 362 -24.20 -11.27 20.80
CA ASN A 362 -24.64 -12.61 20.42
C ASN A 362 -24.87 -12.74 18.91
N TYR A 363 -25.40 -11.69 18.28
CA TYR A 363 -25.56 -11.63 16.83
C TYR A 363 -24.18 -11.65 16.14
N ILE A 364 -23.27 -10.79 16.57
CA ILE A 364 -21.90 -10.70 16.03
C ILE A 364 -21.17 -12.03 16.17
N SER A 365 -21.26 -12.67 17.34
CA SER A 365 -20.62 -13.96 17.60
C SER A 365 -21.22 -15.07 16.72
N SER A 366 -22.54 -15.10 16.55
CA SER A 366 -23.22 -16.07 15.68
C SER A 366 -22.81 -15.91 14.21
N LEU A 367 -22.66 -14.66 13.77
CA LEU A 367 -22.22 -14.32 12.43
C LEU A 367 -20.78 -14.77 12.17
N GLY A 368 -19.84 -14.38 13.03
CA GLY A 368 -18.44 -14.84 12.92
C GLY A 368 -18.32 -16.37 12.93
N ALA A 369 -19.11 -17.04 13.79
CA ALA A 369 -19.14 -18.50 13.85
C ALA A 369 -19.72 -19.14 12.57
N ALA A 370 -20.72 -18.53 11.93
CA ALA A 370 -21.28 -19.03 10.67
C ALA A 370 -20.30 -18.85 9.49
N THR A 371 -19.66 -17.68 9.39
CA THR A 371 -18.59 -17.41 8.41
C THR A 371 -17.49 -18.44 8.50
N PHE A 372 -16.97 -18.67 9.71
CA PHE A 372 -15.94 -19.67 9.92
C PHE A 372 -16.42 -21.10 9.66
N ARG A 373 -17.65 -21.45 10.05
CA ARG A 373 -18.22 -22.78 9.73
C ARG A 373 -18.35 -22.99 8.22
N GLY A 374 -18.65 -21.96 7.44
CA GLY A 374 -18.65 -22.03 5.98
C GLY A 374 -17.29 -22.46 5.43
N MET A 375 -16.20 -21.85 5.91
CA MET A 375 -14.84 -22.23 5.56
C MET A 375 -14.50 -23.64 6.03
N GLN A 376 -14.71 -23.91 7.33
CA GLN A 376 -14.37 -25.18 7.97
C GLN A 376 -15.08 -26.38 7.34
N SER A 377 -16.30 -26.17 6.83
CA SER A 377 -17.09 -27.24 6.21
C SER A 377 -16.54 -27.69 4.85
N GLY A 378 -15.68 -26.87 4.21
CA GLY A 378 -14.94 -27.22 3.00
C GLY A 378 -13.47 -27.60 3.26
N ASP A 379 -12.89 -27.14 4.37
CA ASP A 379 -11.55 -27.50 4.84
C ASP A 379 -11.48 -27.56 6.37
N ASP A 380 -11.34 -28.78 6.92
CA ASP A 380 -11.25 -29.03 8.37
C ASP A 380 -10.10 -28.27 9.05
N ASP A 381 -9.07 -27.88 8.29
CA ASP A 381 -7.87 -27.17 8.75
C ASP A 381 -7.90 -25.66 8.47
N ALA A 382 -9.01 -25.12 7.96
CA ALA A 382 -9.20 -23.71 7.65
C ALA A 382 -8.86 -22.74 8.81
N ILE A 383 -8.00 -21.78 8.54
CA ILE A 383 -7.71 -20.62 9.36
C ILE A 383 -8.32 -19.39 8.68
N TRP A 384 -9.06 -18.60 9.45
CA TRP A 384 -9.60 -17.33 8.97
C TRP A 384 -8.57 -16.21 9.16
N LEU A 385 -8.07 -15.64 8.05
CA LEU A 385 -7.29 -14.43 8.06
C LEU A 385 -8.23 -13.22 7.88
N MET A 386 -8.39 -12.38 8.90
CA MET A 386 -9.37 -11.29 8.89
C MET A 386 -8.67 -9.93 8.89
N GLN A 387 -9.14 -8.97 8.10
CA GLN A 387 -8.67 -7.60 8.16
C GLN A 387 -9.16 -6.93 9.46
N GLY A 388 -8.23 -6.30 10.18
CA GLY A 388 -8.54 -5.56 11.41
C GLY A 388 -8.99 -4.11 11.18
N TRP A 389 -9.09 -3.65 9.93
CA TRP A 389 -9.42 -2.26 9.58
C TRP A 389 -10.73 -1.77 10.19
N LEU A 390 -11.74 -2.64 10.24
CA LEU A 390 -13.02 -2.38 10.89
C LEU A 390 -12.87 -1.89 12.35
N PHE A 391 -11.87 -2.38 13.10
CA PHE A 391 -11.60 -1.95 14.49
C PHE A 391 -10.94 -0.56 14.57
N THR A 392 -10.33 -0.09 13.48
CA THR A 392 -9.71 1.24 13.39
C THR A 392 -10.67 2.28 12.82
N TYR A 393 -11.52 1.87 11.87
CA TYR A 393 -12.36 2.75 11.07
C TYR A 393 -13.73 3.04 11.68
N ASP A 394 -14.45 2.00 12.13
CA ASP A 394 -15.86 2.12 12.51
C ASP A 394 -16.01 2.15 14.05
N PRO A 395 -16.53 3.26 14.63
CA PRO A 395 -16.75 3.36 16.08
C PRO A 395 -17.77 2.35 16.62
N PHE A 396 -18.48 1.61 15.76
CA PHE A 396 -19.33 0.48 16.13
C PHE A 396 -18.58 -0.57 16.96
N TRP A 397 -17.29 -0.78 16.70
CA TRP A 397 -16.52 -1.87 17.29
C TRP A 397 -15.96 -1.54 18.68
N GLU A 398 -16.87 -1.31 19.63
CA GLU A 398 -16.51 -1.22 21.05
C GLU A 398 -15.99 -2.58 21.59
N PRO A 399 -15.31 -2.59 22.76
CA PRO A 399 -14.70 -3.80 23.31
C PRO A 399 -15.62 -5.04 23.38
N PRO A 400 -16.92 -4.95 23.76
CA PRO A 400 -17.82 -6.10 23.75
C PRO A 400 -18.05 -6.70 22.36
N GLN A 401 -18.24 -5.86 21.34
CA GLN A 401 -18.49 -6.25 19.95
C GLN A 401 -17.24 -6.84 19.32
N MET A 402 -16.08 -6.20 19.51
CA MET A 402 -14.79 -6.70 19.07
C MET A 402 -14.50 -8.08 19.68
N LYS A 403 -14.67 -8.24 20.99
CA LYS A 403 -14.47 -9.52 21.67
C LYS A 403 -15.45 -10.59 21.17
N ALA A 404 -16.70 -10.24 20.89
CA ALA A 404 -17.70 -11.17 20.37
C ALA A 404 -17.32 -11.73 19.00
N LEU A 405 -16.77 -10.90 18.11
CA LEU A 405 -16.27 -11.34 16.81
C LEU A 405 -15.02 -12.21 16.97
N LEU A 406 -14.02 -11.72 17.73
CA LEU A 406 -12.73 -12.40 17.89
C LEU A 406 -12.85 -13.76 18.59
N HIS A 407 -13.79 -13.90 19.52
CA HIS A 407 -14.05 -15.16 20.24
C HIS A 407 -15.19 -15.99 19.63
N SER A 408 -15.70 -15.60 18.45
CA SER A 408 -16.68 -16.40 17.69
C SER A 408 -16.10 -17.70 17.14
N VAL A 409 -14.77 -17.81 17.08
CA VAL A 409 -14.05 -18.98 16.60
C VAL A 409 -13.02 -19.46 17.63
N PRO A 410 -12.61 -20.74 17.58
CA PRO A 410 -11.56 -21.24 18.47
C PRO A 410 -10.25 -20.44 18.33
N VAL A 411 -9.64 -20.08 19.45
CA VAL A 411 -8.34 -19.38 19.45
C VAL A 411 -7.30 -20.17 18.66
N GLY A 412 -6.59 -19.48 17.76
CA GLY A 412 -5.65 -20.10 16.82
C GLY A 412 -6.28 -20.57 15.50
N ARG A 413 -7.60 -20.45 15.32
CA ARG A 413 -8.31 -20.63 14.02
C ARG A 413 -8.64 -19.31 13.33
N MET A 414 -8.26 -18.19 13.93
CA MET A 414 -8.28 -16.86 13.33
C MET A 414 -6.93 -16.19 13.54
N ILE A 415 -6.50 -15.44 12.52
CA ILE A 415 -5.38 -14.51 12.57
C ILE A 415 -5.92 -13.16 12.14
N VAL A 416 -5.71 -12.12 12.95
CA VAL A 416 -6.10 -10.75 12.59
C VAL A 416 -4.93 -10.05 11.91
N LEU A 417 -5.18 -9.36 10.81
CA LEU A 417 -4.24 -8.39 10.25
C LEU A 417 -4.45 -7.06 10.99
N ASP A 418 -3.53 -6.67 11.87
CA ASP A 418 -3.54 -5.33 12.46
C ASP A 418 -3.10 -4.34 11.37
N LEU A 419 -4.08 -3.90 10.58
CA LEU A 419 -3.87 -3.51 9.18
C LEU A 419 -3.08 -2.20 9.03
N TYR A 420 -3.15 -1.30 10.02
CA TYR A 420 -2.53 0.02 10.02
C TYR A 420 -1.69 0.25 11.28
N ALA A 421 -0.90 -0.76 11.65
CA ALA A 421 -0.25 -0.83 12.96
C ALA A 421 0.93 0.14 13.14
N GLU A 422 1.46 0.70 12.07
CA GLU A 422 2.51 1.72 12.10
C GLU A 422 2.00 3.10 12.51
N VAL A 423 0.71 3.40 12.34
CA VAL A 423 0.09 4.68 12.74
C VAL A 423 -0.98 4.49 13.81
N LYS A 424 -1.86 3.50 13.66
CA LYS A 424 -3.01 3.22 14.55
C LYS A 424 -3.03 1.76 15.01
N PRO A 425 -2.03 1.30 15.79
CA PRO A 425 -1.95 -0.07 16.27
C PRO A 425 -3.12 -0.45 17.19
N VAL A 426 -3.94 -1.40 16.75
CA VAL A 426 -5.07 -1.90 17.53
C VAL A 426 -4.59 -2.85 18.64
N TRP A 427 -3.48 -3.58 18.43
CA TRP A 427 -2.93 -4.52 19.42
C TRP A 427 -2.65 -3.90 20.80
N ILE A 428 -2.29 -2.61 20.84
CA ILE A 428 -1.99 -1.87 22.07
C ILE A 428 -3.23 -1.72 22.95
N ASN A 429 -4.37 -1.38 22.35
CA ASN A 429 -5.59 -1.02 23.07
C ASN A 429 -6.59 -2.18 23.18
N SER A 430 -6.24 -3.37 22.69
CA SER A 430 -7.11 -4.55 22.64
C SER A 430 -6.56 -5.74 23.43
N ASP A 431 -5.63 -5.52 24.37
CA ASP A 431 -4.96 -6.58 25.12
C ASP A 431 -4.42 -7.69 24.20
N GLN A 432 -3.71 -7.32 23.12
CA GLN A 432 -3.25 -8.25 22.08
C GLN A 432 -4.42 -9.01 21.42
N PHE A 433 -5.42 -8.27 20.92
CA PHE A 433 -6.65 -8.82 20.33
C PHE A 433 -7.34 -9.87 21.23
N TYR A 434 -7.38 -9.60 22.53
CA TYR A 434 -7.96 -10.47 23.56
C TYR A 434 -7.47 -11.94 23.47
N GLY A 435 -6.20 -12.13 23.13
CA GLY A 435 -5.55 -13.43 23.02
C GLY A 435 -5.63 -14.11 21.65
N VAL A 436 -6.25 -13.48 20.65
CA VAL A 436 -6.25 -13.97 19.26
C VAL A 436 -4.91 -13.64 18.58
N PRO A 437 -4.33 -14.56 17.78
CA PRO A 437 -3.13 -14.28 17.00
C PRO A 437 -3.32 -13.11 16.03
N TYR A 438 -2.27 -12.31 15.83
CA TYR A 438 -2.29 -11.25 14.82
C TYR A 438 -0.96 -11.10 14.07
N ILE A 439 -1.03 -10.45 12.91
CA ILE A 439 0.12 -10.01 12.12
C ILE A 439 0.17 -8.49 12.20
N TRP A 440 1.31 -7.95 12.64
CA TRP A 440 1.54 -6.51 12.63
C TRP A 440 1.75 -6.08 11.17
N CYS A 441 0.87 -5.23 10.64
CA CYS A 441 0.95 -4.82 9.24
C CYS A 441 1.21 -3.32 9.11
N MET A 442 2.02 -2.98 8.10
CA MET A 442 2.19 -1.61 7.63
C MET A 442 1.25 -1.35 6.45
N LEU A 443 0.28 -0.44 6.61
CA LEU A 443 -0.61 -0.02 5.53
C LEU A 443 0.13 0.95 4.60
N HIS A 444 0.70 2.00 5.18
CA HIS A 444 1.45 3.07 4.53
C HIS A 444 0.65 3.89 3.51
N ASN A 445 0.25 3.28 2.39
CA ASN A 445 -0.32 3.98 1.26
C ASN A 445 -1.81 3.69 1.10
N PHE A 446 -2.56 4.76 0.82
CA PHE A 446 -3.97 4.72 0.42
C PHE A 446 -4.09 4.97 -1.10
N ALA A 447 -4.88 4.15 -1.79
CA ALA A 447 -5.24 4.29 -3.20
C ALA A 447 -4.12 4.43 -4.25
N ALA A 448 -2.88 4.01 -3.96
CA ALA A 448 -1.71 4.22 -4.81
C ALA A 448 -1.44 5.71 -5.11
N ASP A 449 -1.79 6.62 -4.20
CA ASP A 449 -1.50 8.05 -4.39
C ASP A 449 0.01 8.35 -4.29
N PHE A 450 0.38 9.56 -4.72
CA PHE A 450 1.78 10.00 -4.84
C PHE A 450 2.08 11.10 -3.83
N GLU A 451 2.35 10.73 -2.59
CA GLU A 451 2.90 11.60 -1.55
C GLU A 451 4.22 10.99 -1.06
N MET A 452 5.28 11.80 -0.90
CA MET A 452 6.47 11.32 -0.22
C MET A 452 6.21 11.31 1.28
N TYR A 453 5.89 10.15 1.82
CA TYR A 453 5.40 9.95 3.18
C TYR A 453 6.04 8.71 3.80
N GLY A 454 6.16 8.72 5.13
CA GLY A 454 6.40 7.51 5.90
C GLY A 454 6.61 7.77 7.38
N VAL A 455 6.71 6.67 8.12
CA VAL A 455 6.94 6.64 9.57
C VAL A 455 8.04 5.65 9.91
N LEU A 456 9.24 5.87 9.36
CA LEU A 456 10.34 4.90 9.40
C LEU A 456 10.71 4.50 10.85
N ASP A 457 10.64 5.42 11.81
CA ASP A 457 10.90 5.15 13.23
C ASP A 457 9.92 4.11 13.80
N ALA A 458 8.63 4.26 13.49
CA ALA A 458 7.58 3.31 13.90
C ALA A 458 7.71 1.97 13.17
N VAL A 459 8.11 1.97 11.89
CA VAL A 459 8.35 0.73 11.11
C VAL A 459 9.56 -0.03 11.66
N ALA A 460 10.65 0.66 12.01
CA ALA A 460 11.88 0.05 12.51
C ALA A 460 11.75 -0.54 13.93
N SER A 461 10.78 -0.06 14.72
CA SER A 461 10.58 -0.46 16.12
C SER A 461 9.33 -1.30 16.36
N GLY A 462 8.21 -0.93 15.72
CA GLY A 462 6.87 -1.47 15.96
C GLY A 462 6.77 -3.00 15.96
N PRO A 463 7.23 -3.71 14.91
CA PRO A 463 7.21 -5.18 14.88
C PRO A 463 7.97 -5.84 16.04
N ILE A 464 9.05 -5.22 16.51
CA ILE A 464 9.88 -5.76 17.58
C ILE A 464 9.22 -5.50 18.93
N ASP A 465 8.72 -4.28 19.14
CA ASP A 465 8.02 -3.89 20.36
C ASP A 465 6.74 -4.71 20.55
N ALA A 466 5.95 -4.88 19.49
CA ALA A 466 4.75 -5.74 19.49
C ALA A 466 5.08 -7.19 19.84
N ARG A 467 6.16 -7.76 19.29
CA ARG A 467 6.59 -9.14 19.58
C ARG A 467 7.15 -9.33 20.99
N LEU A 468 7.87 -8.35 21.51
CA LEU A 468 8.51 -8.41 22.84
C LEU A 468 7.58 -7.97 23.99
N SER A 469 6.44 -7.36 23.66
CA SER A 469 5.43 -6.95 24.64
C SER A 469 4.88 -8.13 25.46
N GLU A 470 4.42 -7.83 26.67
CA GLU A 470 3.87 -8.84 27.57
C GLU A 470 2.63 -9.52 26.97
N ASN A 471 2.56 -10.84 27.06
CA ASN A 471 1.47 -11.65 26.53
C ASN A 471 1.23 -11.51 25.01
N SER A 472 2.22 -11.04 24.26
CA SER A 472 2.13 -10.89 22.80
C SER A 472 1.58 -12.14 22.12
N THR A 473 0.61 -11.93 21.24
CA THR A 473 0.05 -12.93 20.33
C THR A 473 0.45 -12.66 18.88
N MET A 474 1.44 -11.80 18.66
CA MET A 474 1.97 -11.50 17.34
C MET A 474 2.63 -12.75 16.75
N VAL A 475 2.21 -13.12 15.54
CA VAL A 475 2.72 -14.31 14.84
C VAL A 475 3.38 -13.99 13.50
N GLY A 476 3.28 -12.75 13.03
CA GLY A 476 3.87 -12.34 11.76
C GLY A 476 4.03 -10.83 11.63
N VAL A 477 4.72 -10.46 10.56
CA VAL A 477 4.94 -9.08 10.08
C VAL A 477 4.33 -9.00 8.68
N GLY A 478 3.71 -7.88 8.30
CA GLY A 478 2.99 -7.78 7.03
C GLY A 478 3.05 -6.41 6.38
N MET A 479 2.81 -6.37 5.07
CA MET A 479 2.56 -5.13 4.34
C MET A 479 1.18 -5.20 3.69
N SER A 480 0.34 -4.21 3.97
CA SER A 480 -1.11 -4.18 3.68
C SER A 480 -1.52 -2.89 2.97
N MET A 481 -0.64 -2.36 2.13
CA MET A 481 -0.87 -1.15 1.34
C MET A 481 -2.01 -1.29 0.36
N GLU A 482 -2.79 -0.23 0.19
CA GLU A 482 -3.81 -0.20 -0.85
C GLU A 482 -3.19 -0.16 -2.24
N GLY A 483 -2.01 0.44 -2.38
CA GLY A 483 -1.28 0.58 -3.63
C GLY A 483 0.23 0.47 -3.44
N ILE A 484 0.91 -0.02 -4.48
CA ILE A 484 2.38 -0.18 -4.50
C ILE A 484 3.02 0.78 -5.53
N GLU A 485 4.32 0.62 -5.78
CA GLU A 485 5.08 1.40 -6.77
C GLU A 485 5.32 2.88 -6.40
N GLN A 486 5.42 3.16 -5.09
CA GLN A 486 5.84 4.44 -4.52
C GLN A 486 6.69 4.22 -3.24
N ASN A 487 7.33 5.28 -2.71
CA ASN A 487 8.12 5.29 -1.46
C ASN A 487 8.96 4.02 -1.19
N PRO A 488 9.88 3.62 -2.11
CA PRO A 488 10.57 2.33 -2.03
C PRO A 488 11.39 2.13 -0.74
N ILE A 489 11.87 3.21 -0.10
CA ILE A 489 12.60 3.13 1.17
C ILE A 489 11.77 2.50 2.28
N VAL A 490 10.46 2.77 2.32
CA VAL A 490 9.57 2.28 3.37
C VAL A 490 9.38 0.78 3.24
N TYR A 491 9.21 0.28 2.01
CA TYR A 491 9.04 -1.14 1.72
C TYR A 491 10.36 -1.93 1.82
N ASP A 492 11.51 -1.31 1.49
CA ASP A 492 12.84 -1.91 1.72
C ASP A 492 13.12 -2.10 3.23
N LEU A 493 12.71 -1.15 4.08
CA LEU A 493 12.83 -1.30 5.54
C LEU A 493 11.86 -2.35 6.07
N MET A 494 10.58 -2.24 5.70
CA MET A 494 9.52 -3.06 6.29
C MET A 494 9.67 -4.55 5.98
N SER A 495 10.08 -4.90 4.76
CA SER A 495 10.37 -6.28 4.38
C SER A 495 11.54 -6.87 5.18
N GLU A 496 12.56 -6.08 5.49
CA GLU A 496 13.72 -6.53 6.28
C GLU A 496 13.36 -6.82 7.75
N MET A 497 12.32 -6.17 8.29
CA MET A 497 11.90 -6.32 9.70
C MET A 497 11.50 -7.74 10.08
N VAL A 498 11.14 -8.59 9.12
CA VAL A 498 10.85 -10.01 9.39
C VAL A 498 12.09 -10.83 9.76
N PHE A 499 13.29 -10.28 9.61
CA PHE A 499 14.55 -10.95 9.95
C PHE A 499 15.22 -10.38 11.20
N HIS A 500 14.72 -9.27 11.74
CA HIS A 500 15.34 -8.56 12.86
C HIS A 500 14.84 -9.03 14.24
N HIS A 501 15.78 -9.49 15.07
CA HIS A 501 15.49 -9.89 16.46
C HIS A 501 15.51 -8.73 17.45
N ARG A 502 16.20 -7.64 17.09
CA ARG A 502 16.46 -6.45 17.89
C ARG A 502 16.23 -5.21 17.02
N GLN A 503 16.08 -4.05 17.66
CA GLN A 503 15.85 -2.79 16.97
C GLN A 503 16.97 -2.50 15.97
N VAL A 504 16.57 -2.02 14.79
CA VAL A 504 17.47 -1.60 13.73
C VAL A 504 18.09 -0.25 14.10
N ASP A 505 19.38 -0.07 13.87
CA ASP A 505 19.99 1.25 13.90
C ASP A 505 19.53 2.01 12.65
N LEU A 506 18.38 2.69 12.78
CA LEU A 506 17.69 3.29 11.66
C LEU A 506 18.52 4.43 11.03
N GLN A 507 19.27 5.17 11.84
CA GLN A 507 20.13 6.24 11.31
C GLN A 507 21.16 5.66 10.34
N VAL A 508 21.88 4.62 10.75
CA VAL A 508 22.85 3.93 9.89
C VAL A 508 22.17 3.29 8.68
N TRP A 509 20.99 2.70 8.86
CA TRP A 509 20.23 2.07 7.78
C TRP A 509 19.82 3.07 6.70
N VAL A 510 19.36 4.26 7.09
CA VAL A 510 18.99 5.37 6.18
C VAL A 510 20.23 5.96 5.50
N GLU A 511 21.31 6.22 6.24
CA GLU A 511 22.53 6.81 5.67
C GLU A 511 23.20 5.86 4.65
N THR A 512 23.02 4.54 4.79
CA THR A 512 23.53 3.56 3.82
C THR A 512 22.60 3.30 2.62
N TYR A 513 21.33 3.73 2.69
CA TYR A 513 20.34 3.54 1.63
C TYR A 513 20.72 4.15 0.28
N PRO A 514 21.11 5.44 0.17
CA PRO A 514 21.47 6.02 -1.13
C PRO A 514 22.67 5.33 -1.77
N THR A 515 23.65 4.87 -1.00
CA THR A 515 24.81 4.16 -1.54
C THR A 515 24.40 2.92 -2.30
N ARG A 516 23.56 2.06 -1.70
CA ARG A 516 23.07 0.85 -2.37
C ARG A 516 22.06 1.17 -3.47
N ARG A 517 21.20 2.18 -3.25
CA ARG A 517 20.17 2.55 -4.21
C ARG A 517 20.76 3.14 -5.48
N TYR A 518 21.81 3.94 -5.39
CA TYR A 518 22.41 4.63 -6.54
C TYR A 518 23.69 3.96 -7.07
N GLY A 519 24.24 2.99 -6.32
CA GLY A 519 25.45 2.25 -6.70
C GLY A 519 26.76 3.00 -6.47
N LYS A 520 26.69 4.20 -5.87
CA LYS A 520 27.84 5.07 -5.59
C LYS A 520 27.66 5.70 -4.21
N SER A 521 28.74 5.78 -3.44
CA SER A 521 28.74 6.40 -2.12
C SER A 521 29.04 7.90 -2.23
N ILE A 522 28.00 8.73 -2.16
CA ILE A 522 28.11 10.20 -2.14
C ILE A 522 27.63 10.69 -0.78
N VAL A 523 28.53 11.25 0.03
CA VAL A 523 28.24 11.65 1.43
C VAL A 523 27.10 12.66 1.50
N GLU A 524 27.05 13.58 0.56
CA GLU A 524 26.03 14.63 0.50
C GLU A 524 24.63 14.08 0.16
N LEU A 525 24.55 12.97 -0.57
CA LEU A 525 23.28 12.27 -0.77
C LEU A 525 22.86 11.50 0.49
N GLN A 526 23.80 11.03 1.31
CA GLN A 526 23.50 10.44 2.63
C GLN A 526 22.94 11.52 3.57
N ASP A 527 23.54 12.71 3.57
CA ASP A 527 23.03 13.87 4.30
C ASP A 527 21.63 14.28 3.82
N ALA A 528 21.37 14.25 2.51
CA ALA A 528 20.05 14.51 1.96
C ALA A 528 19.01 13.50 2.47
N TRP A 529 19.32 12.19 2.44
CA TRP A 529 18.42 11.16 2.95
C TRP A 529 18.20 11.23 4.46
N ARG A 530 19.20 11.66 5.24
CA ARG A 530 19.01 11.98 6.68
C ARG A 530 18.00 13.11 6.87
N ILE A 531 18.05 14.15 6.03
CA ILE A 531 17.05 15.23 6.04
C ILE A 531 15.66 14.69 5.69
N LEU A 532 15.54 13.87 4.64
CA LEU A 532 14.26 13.29 4.22
C LEU A 532 13.67 12.36 5.31
N HIS A 533 14.51 11.58 5.99
CA HIS A 533 14.11 10.79 7.15
C HIS A 533 13.52 11.67 8.25
N GLN A 534 14.19 12.76 8.62
CA GLN A 534 13.73 13.67 9.68
C GLN A 534 12.50 14.51 9.30
N THR A 535 12.06 14.48 8.04
CA THR A 535 10.96 15.30 7.51
C THR A 535 9.85 14.44 6.89
N LEU A 536 9.95 14.14 5.59
CA LEU A 536 8.96 13.39 4.81
C LEU A 536 8.64 12.03 5.45
N TYR A 537 9.67 11.32 5.90
CA TYR A 537 9.55 9.94 6.38
C TYR A 537 9.50 9.81 7.92
N ASN A 538 9.12 10.88 8.64
CA ASN A 538 8.89 10.88 10.08
C ASN A 538 7.59 11.61 10.48
N CYS A 539 6.47 11.23 9.86
CA CYS A 539 5.17 11.79 10.20
C CYS A 539 4.62 11.22 11.53
N THR A 540 4.40 12.05 12.55
CA THR A 540 3.98 11.56 13.88
C THR A 540 2.61 12.06 14.32
N ASP A 541 1.82 12.63 13.41
CA ASP A 541 0.56 13.28 13.74
C ASP A 541 -0.66 12.34 13.79
N GLY A 542 -0.49 11.06 13.44
CA GLY A 542 -1.52 10.03 13.52
C GLY A 542 -2.61 10.12 12.43
N LYS A 543 -2.46 11.00 11.44
CA LYS A 543 -3.43 11.15 10.35
C LYS A 543 -3.26 10.05 9.29
N ASN A 544 -4.30 9.86 8.50
CA ASN A 544 -4.23 8.98 7.33
C ASN A 544 -3.53 9.76 6.21
N ASP A 545 -2.54 9.16 5.58
CA ASP A 545 -1.86 9.76 4.44
C ASP A 545 -2.75 9.67 3.20
N LYS A 546 -3.48 10.75 2.92
CA LYS A 546 -4.28 10.91 1.70
C LYS A 546 -3.76 12.14 1.00
N ASN A 547 -3.27 11.99 -0.23
CA ASN A 547 -2.80 13.13 -0.98
C ASN A 547 -3.98 14.05 -1.33
N ARG A 548 -3.99 15.23 -0.69
CA ARG A 548 -4.94 16.33 -0.91
C ARG A 548 -4.25 17.59 -1.40
N ASP A 549 -3.08 17.47 -2.04
CA ASP A 549 -2.46 18.59 -2.72
C ASP A 549 -3.42 19.16 -3.77
N VAL A 550 -3.49 20.49 -3.84
CA VAL A 550 -4.56 21.18 -4.58
C VAL A 550 -4.58 20.78 -6.05
N ILE A 551 -3.39 20.52 -6.65
CA ILE A 551 -3.28 20.10 -8.05
C ILE A 551 -4.16 18.87 -8.31
N VAL A 552 -4.12 17.89 -7.42
CA VAL A 552 -4.80 16.59 -7.61
C VAL A 552 -6.14 16.49 -6.89
N ALA A 553 -6.46 17.44 -6.01
CA ALA A 553 -7.69 17.47 -5.23
C ALA A 553 -8.24 18.90 -5.10
N PHE A 554 -8.73 19.48 -6.20
CA PHE A 554 -9.32 20.82 -6.17
C PHE A 554 -10.53 20.90 -5.23
N PRO A 555 -10.68 21.99 -4.46
CA PRO A 555 -11.80 22.16 -3.53
C PRO A 555 -13.14 22.22 -4.25
N ASP A 556 -14.06 21.37 -3.82
CA ASP A 556 -15.47 21.37 -4.22
C ASP A 556 -16.35 22.07 -3.18
N VAL A 557 -15.98 23.31 -2.86
CA VAL A 557 -16.64 24.15 -1.87
C VAL A 557 -16.66 25.61 -2.32
N GLU A 558 -17.49 26.42 -1.67
CA GLU A 558 -17.42 27.88 -1.81
C GLU A 558 -16.04 28.42 -1.42
N PRO A 559 -15.38 29.26 -2.24
CA PRO A 559 -14.02 29.74 -1.96
C PRO A 559 -13.89 30.50 -0.63
N PHE A 560 -14.98 31.09 -0.13
CA PHE A 560 -14.99 31.79 1.16
C PHE A 560 -14.85 30.85 2.37
N VAL A 561 -15.20 29.57 2.23
CA VAL A 561 -15.08 28.55 3.29
C VAL A 561 -13.64 28.08 3.47
N ILE A 562 -12.82 28.16 2.42
CA ILE A 562 -11.41 27.74 2.44
C ILE A 562 -10.63 28.63 3.40
N GLN A 563 -10.08 28.06 4.48
CA GLN A 563 -9.28 28.84 5.44
C GLN A 563 -7.90 29.18 4.84
N THR A 564 -7.45 30.42 5.02
CA THR A 564 -6.14 30.92 4.55
C THR A 564 -5.35 31.47 5.73
N PRO A 565 -4.10 31.02 5.97
CA PRO A 565 -3.22 31.59 7.01
C PRO A 565 -3.04 33.10 6.79
N GLY A 566 -3.25 33.92 7.83
CA GLY A 566 -3.01 35.37 7.78
C GLY A 566 -4.26 36.27 7.64
N LEU A 567 -5.43 35.71 7.37
CA LEU A 567 -6.71 36.43 7.45
C LEU A 567 -7.45 36.07 8.76
N HIS A 568 -6.96 36.60 9.88
CA HIS A 568 -7.83 36.81 11.04
C HIS A 568 -8.71 38.03 10.76
N THR A 569 -9.73 37.86 9.92
CA THR A 569 -10.82 38.82 9.81
C THR A 569 -12.08 38.23 10.41
N SER A 570 -12.63 39.01 11.34
CA SER A 570 -13.80 38.84 12.18
C SER A 570 -15.10 38.53 11.43
N ALA A 571 -15.19 37.38 10.75
CA ALA A 571 -16.40 36.89 10.10
C ALA A 571 -17.02 35.66 10.81
N SER A 572 -16.53 35.26 11.99
CA SER A 572 -17.14 34.16 12.77
C SER A 572 -18.39 34.56 13.58
N LYS A 573 -18.85 35.81 13.48
CA LYS A 573 -20.07 36.27 14.16
C LYS A 573 -21.28 36.32 13.22
N MET A 574 -21.65 35.18 12.63
CA MET A 574 -23.07 34.97 12.26
C MET A 574 -23.52 33.52 12.04
N PHE A 575 -22.76 32.51 12.46
CA PHE A 575 -23.27 31.14 12.57
C PHE A 575 -22.71 30.47 13.83
N SER A 576 -23.25 30.85 14.99
CA SER A 576 -23.00 30.16 16.25
C SER A 576 -24.25 30.24 17.11
N THR A 577 -25.14 29.27 16.91
CA THR A 577 -25.95 28.69 17.97
C THR A 577 -26.45 27.35 17.48
N MET A 578 -25.82 26.25 17.90
CA MET A 578 -26.51 25.08 18.46
C MET A 578 -25.50 24.16 19.17
N SER A 579 -26.00 23.57 20.25
CA SER A 579 -25.30 22.91 21.34
C SER A 579 -24.51 21.66 20.93
N ALA A 580 -23.27 21.56 21.42
CA ALA A 580 -22.48 20.33 21.41
C ALA A 580 -23.11 19.30 22.37
N LYS A 581 -24.00 18.47 21.82
CA LYS A 581 -24.44 17.17 22.37
C LYS A 581 -25.35 16.48 21.34
N SER A 582 -24.79 15.71 20.41
CA SER A 582 -25.52 14.61 19.75
C SER A 582 -24.58 13.74 18.90
N TYR A 583 -24.72 12.45 19.14
CA TYR A 583 -24.40 11.29 18.32
C TYR A 583 -24.22 11.54 16.81
N LEU A 584 -23.18 10.92 16.26
CA LEU A 584 -22.89 10.78 14.83
C LEU A 584 -24.10 10.22 14.08
N VAL A 585 -24.86 11.12 13.47
CA VAL A 585 -25.67 10.83 12.29
C VAL A 585 -24.82 11.24 11.11
N LYS A 586 -24.65 10.32 10.15
CA LYS A 586 -24.16 10.56 8.79
C LYS A 586 -24.94 11.72 8.17
N ASP A 587 -24.42 12.92 8.35
CA ASP A 587 -24.59 14.08 7.50
C ASP A 587 -23.35 14.96 7.74
N GLU A 588 -22.19 14.48 7.30
CA GLU A 588 -21.04 15.36 7.15
C GLU A 588 -21.44 16.37 6.09
N SER A 589 -21.67 17.62 6.52
CA SER A 589 -21.86 18.74 5.59
C SER A 589 -20.80 18.64 4.50
N ASN A 590 -21.26 18.50 3.26
CA ASN A 590 -20.47 18.41 2.01
C ASN A 590 -19.64 19.70 1.72
N ASP A 591 -19.42 20.52 2.76
CA ASP A 591 -18.93 21.90 2.72
C ASP A 591 -17.61 22.08 3.49
N ALA A 592 -17.08 21.05 4.16
CA ALA A 592 -15.80 21.14 4.85
C ALA A 592 -14.63 20.88 3.88
N TYR A 593 -13.80 21.91 3.64
CA TYR A 593 -12.58 21.76 2.85
C TYR A 593 -11.50 21.01 3.63
N GLU A 594 -11.11 19.83 3.13
CA GLU A 594 -9.96 19.07 3.62
C GLU A 594 -8.67 19.75 3.12
N GLN A 595 -7.89 20.33 4.04
CA GLN A 595 -6.66 21.04 3.71
C GLN A 595 -5.54 20.06 3.30
N PRO A 596 -4.66 20.44 2.36
CA PRO A 596 -3.48 19.64 2.03
C PRO A 596 -2.65 19.33 3.29
N HIS A 597 -2.24 18.07 3.42
CA HIS A 597 -1.46 17.62 4.58
C HIS A 597 -0.02 18.13 4.49
N LEU A 598 0.48 18.70 5.60
CA LEU A 598 1.86 19.14 5.75
C LEU A 598 2.29 18.96 7.22
N TRP A 599 3.26 18.08 7.47
CA TRP A 599 3.78 17.76 8.81
C TRP A 599 5.27 18.12 8.97
N TYR A 600 5.87 18.71 7.94
CA TYR A 600 7.30 19.02 7.88
C TYR A 600 7.55 20.44 7.35
N ASP A 601 8.76 20.94 7.56
CA ASP A 601 9.20 22.22 7.00
C ASP A 601 9.64 22.05 5.53
N THR A 602 8.92 22.67 4.60
CA THR A 602 9.23 22.61 3.17
C THR A 602 10.62 23.16 2.84
N ASN A 603 11.11 24.16 3.58
CA ASN A 603 12.44 24.73 3.33
C ASN A 603 13.55 23.74 3.65
N VAL A 604 13.34 22.87 4.63
CA VAL A 604 14.30 21.81 4.99
C VAL A 604 14.33 20.74 3.89
N VAL A 605 13.17 20.34 3.35
CA VAL A 605 13.10 19.41 2.20
C VAL A 605 13.73 20.02 0.93
N ILE A 606 13.54 21.32 0.68
CA ILE A 606 14.20 22.02 -0.43
C ILE A 606 15.73 21.97 -0.30
N ARG A 607 16.30 21.98 0.92
CA ARG A 607 17.74 21.77 1.12
C ARG A 607 18.19 20.36 0.72
N ALA A 608 17.39 19.34 1.02
CA ALA A 608 17.69 17.99 0.53
C ALA A 608 17.66 17.94 -1.01
N LEU A 609 16.68 18.60 -1.63
CA LEU A 609 16.63 18.73 -3.09
C LEU A 609 17.86 19.46 -3.66
N GLN A 610 18.35 20.52 -3.01
CA GLN A 610 19.59 21.20 -3.43
C GLN A 610 20.79 20.23 -3.48
N LEU A 611 20.92 19.34 -2.50
CA LEU A 611 21.98 18.33 -2.48
C LEU A 611 21.83 17.34 -3.65
N PHE A 612 20.62 16.86 -3.92
CA PHE A 612 20.33 16.02 -5.09
C PHE A 612 20.71 16.73 -6.40
N LEU A 613 20.38 18.01 -6.55
CA LEU A 613 20.67 18.78 -7.77
C LEU A 613 22.16 19.10 -7.94
N GLN A 614 22.88 19.34 -6.83
CA GLN A 614 24.31 19.66 -6.85
C GLN A 614 25.16 18.45 -7.20
N TYR A 615 24.84 17.28 -6.63
CA TYR A 615 25.62 16.04 -6.81
C TYR A 615 25.01 15.07 -7.83
N GLY A 616 23.92 15.46 -8.49
CA GLY A 616 23.22 14.61 -9.44
C GLY A 616 24.02 14.22 -10.67
N ASP A 617 25.02 15.01 -11.08
CA ASP A 617 25.88 14.66 -12.23
C ASP A 617 26.68 13.37 -11.97
N GLU A 618 26.95 13.03 -10.71
CA GLU A 618 27.72 11.83 -10.35
C GLU A 618 26.91 10.52 -10.43
N VAL A 619 25.58 10.62 -10.37
CA VAL A 619 24.65 9.49 -10.20
C VAL A 619 23.45 9.52 -11.15
N SER A 620 23.39 10.46 -12.09
CA SER A 620 22.29 10.61 -13.05
C SER A 620 22.15 9.44 -14.03
N ASP A 621 23.20 8.62 -14.17
CA ASP A 621 23.18 7.34 -14.88
C ASP A 621 22.29 6.31 -14.18
N SER A 622 22.10 6.42 -12.87
CA SER A 622 21.23 5.54 -12.10
C SER A 622 19.74 5.89 -12.29
N SER A 623 18.94 4.89 -12.71
CA SER A 623 17.49 5.08 -12.87
C SER A 623 16.78 5.31 -11.52
N THR A 624 17.24 4.68 -10.45
CA THR A 624 16.68 4.88 -9.10
C THR A 624 16.96 6.28 -8.58
N PHE A 625 18.11 6.87 -8.89
CA PHE A 625 18.40 8.27 -8.58
C PHE A 625 17.49 9.21 -9.37
N ARG A 626 17.32 8.97 -10.68
CA ARG A 626 16.41 9.77 -11.52
C ARG A 626 14.97 9.71 -11.01
N TYR A 627 14.50 8.53 -10.58
CA TYR A 627 13.18 8.39 -9.95
C TYR A 627 13.07 9.26 -8.69
N ASP A 628 14.00 9.12 -7.74
CA ASP A 628 13.94 9.86 -6.47
C ASP A 628 14.07 11.38 -6.67
N LEU A 629 14.88 11.80 -7.65
CA LEU A 629 15.01 13.22 -8.01
C LEU A 629 13.69 13.78 -8.57
N VAL A 630 13.03 13.05 -9.46
CA VAL A 630 11.72 13.44 -10.01
C VAL A 630 10.68 13.51 -8.90
N ASP A 631 10.61 12.50 -8.03
CA ASP A 631 9.64 12.47 -6.93
C ASP A 631 9.86 13.60 -5.92
N LEU A 632 11.13 13.84 -5.52
CA LEU A 632 11.47 14.91 -4.58
C LEU A 632 11.21 16.30 -5.17
N THR A 633 11.51 16.49 -6.45
CA THR A 633 11.21 17.75 -7.14
C THR A 633 9.69 17.96 -7.26
N ARG A 634 8.94 16.91 -7.63
CA ARG A 634 7.47 16.92 -7.67
C ARG A 634 6.91 17.27 -6.30
N GLN A 635 7.36 16.61 -5.24
CA GLN A 635 6.92 16.85 -3.86
C GLN A 635 7.13 18.32 -3.46
N ALA A 636 8.32 18.88 -3.70
CA ALA A 636 8.61 20.27 -3.36
C ALA A 636 7.72 21.26 -4.13
N LEU A 637 7.52 21.02 -5.43
CA LEU A 637 6.68 21.86 -6.30
C LEU A 637 5.18 21.71 -5.99
N ALA A 638 4.71 20.53 -5.60
CA ALA A 638 3.32 20.32 -5.17
C ALA A 638 2.99 21.12 -3.90
N LYS A 639 3.89 21.14 -2.91
CA LYS A 639 3.71 21.98 -1.72
C LYS A 639 3.79 23.47 -2.04
N TYR A 640 4.64 23.86 -3.00
CA TYR A 640 4.67 25.23 -3.50
C TYR A 640 3.36 25.62 -4.23
N ALA A 641 2.76 24.70 -4.98
CA ALA A 641 1.45 24.90 -5.62
C ALA A 641 0.35 25.16 -4.57
N ASN A 642 0.35 24.43 -3.45
CA ASN A 642 -0.57 24.69 -2.33
C ASN A 642 -0.42 26.12 -1.78
N GLN A 643 0.82 26.63 -1.69
CA GLN A 643 1.07 28.01 -1.26
C GLN A 643 0.56 29.04 -2.27
N ILE A 644 0.76 28.81 -3.57
CA ILE A 644 0.19 29.67 -4.62
C ILE A 644 -1.33 29.69 -4.51
N PHE A 645 -1.96 28.52 -4.38
CA PHE A 645 -3.41 28.42 -4.26
C PHE A 645 -3.95 29.16 -3.04
N ALA A 646 -3.30 29.04 -1.88
CA ALA A 646 -3.68 29.80 -0.69
C ALA A 646 -3.65 31.32 -0.94
N LYS A 647 -2.65 31.82 -1.69
CA LYS A 647 -2.56 33.23 -2.10
C LYS A 647 -3.66 33.61 -3.09
N ILE A 648 -4.00 32.76 -4.06
CA ILE A 648 -5.14 32.98 -4.98
C ILE A 648 -6.43 33.20 -4.18
N ILE A 649 -6.72 32.32 -3.21
CA ILE A 649 -7.90 32.44 -2.36
C ILE A 649 -7.87 33.71 -1.50
N GLN A 650 -6.71 34.08 -0.93
CA GLN A 650 -6.56 35.32 -0.18
C GLN A 650 -6.82 36.56 -1.05
N SER A 651 -6.29 36.60 -2.27
CA SER A 651 -6.51 37.68 -3.23
C SER A 651 -7.96 37.77 -3.68
N TYR A 652 -8.60 36.62 -3.93
CA TYR A 652 -10.03 36.55 -4.25
C TYR A 652 -10.88 37.13 -3.12
N LYS A 653 -10.62 36.74 -1.87
CA LYS A 653 -11.32 37.29 -0.69
C LYS A 653 -11.10 38.79 -0.50
N SER A 654 -9.97 39.31 -0.97
CA SER A 654 -9.63 40.73 -0.92
C SER A 654 -10.10 41.52 -2.15
N ASN A 655 -10.83 40.89 -3.06
CA ASN A 655 -11.28 41.45 -4.34
C ASN A 655 -10.13 41.95 -5.25
N ASN A 656 -8.93 41.36 -5.15
CA ASN A 656 -7.78 41.73 -5.96
C ASN A 656 -7.74 40.91 -7.26
N MET A 657 -8.48 41.36 -8.27
CA MET A 657 -8.63 40.66 -9.55
C MET A 657 -7.30 40.46 -10.28
N ASN A 658 -6.44 41.48 -10.34
CA ASN A 658 -5.14 41.37 -11.03
C ASN A 658 -4.28 40.27 -10.41
N GLN A 659 -4.23 40.21 -9.08
CA GLN A 659 -3.43 39.20 -8.39
C GLN A 659 -4.02 37.79 -8.53
N VAL A 660 -5.35 37.65 -8.53
CA VAL A 660 -6.01 36.36 -8.83
C VAL A 660 -5.62 35.87 -10.22
N THR A 661 -5.70 36.73 -11.24
CA THR A 661 -5.34 36.36 -12.62
C THR A 661 -3.88 35.94 -12.73
N THR A 662 -2.94 36.77 -12.27
CA THR A 662 -1.50 36.48 -12.36
C THR A 662 -1.10 35.22 -11.60
N LEU A 663 -1.63 35.01 -10.39
CA LEU A 663 -1.31 33.80 -9.63
C LEU A 663 -1.96 32.55 -10.23
N SER A 664 -3.15 32.68 -10.84
CA SER A 664 -3.81 31.57 -11.55
C SER A 664 -2.98 31.13 -12.76
N GLU A 665 -2.47 32.08 -13.55
CA GLU A 665 -1.55 31.79 -14.66
C GLU A 665 -0.27 31.09 -14.16
N CYS A 666 0.33 31.60 -13.09
CA CYS A 666 1.51 30.98 -12.46
C CYS A 666 1.23 29.54 -12.00
N PHE A 667 0.06 29.28 -11.42
CA PHE A 667 -0.35 27.92 -11.02
C PHE A 667 -0.49 26.99 -12.23
N LEU A 668 -1.13 27.44 -13.31
CA LEU A 668 -1.30 26.63 -14.52
C LEU A 668 0.03 26.36 -15.22
N ASP A 669 0.94 27.34 -15.28
CA ASP A 669 2.29 27.14 -15.78
C ASP A 669 3.06 26.10 -14.94
N LEU A 670 2.91 26.14 -13.61
CA LEU A 670 3.51 25.16 -12.72
C LEU A 670 2.96 23.75 -12.97
N VAL A 671 1.66 23.59 -13.25
CA VAL A 671 1.08 22.28 -13.60
C VAL A 671 1.69 21.74 -14.90
N ASN A 672 1.86 22.58 -15.93
CA ASN A 672 2.50 22.18 -17.19
C ASN A 672 3.97 21.78 -16.99
N ASP A 673 4.71 22.54 -16.18
CA ASP A 673 6.10 22.25 -15.84
C ASP A 673 6.25 20.97 -15.02
N LEU A 674 5.31 20.70 -14.11
CA LEU A 674 5.23 19.44 -13.38
C LEU A 674 4.94 18.27 -14.32
N ASP A 675 4.02 18.41 -15.28
CA ASP A 675 3.76 17.37 -16.28
C ASP A 675 5.03 17.03 -17.08
N MET A 676 5.79 18.05 -17.50
CA MET A 676 7.09 17.88 -18.17
C MET A 676 8.13 17.18 -17.28
N LEU A 677 8.20 17.52 -15.98
CA LEU A 677 9.09 16.84 -15.03
C LEU A 677 8.73 15.36 -14.92
N LEU A 678 7.46 15.03 -14.74
CA LEU A 678 6.97 13.66 -14.61
C LEU A 678 7.22 12.85 -15.89
N ALA A 679 7.16 13.48 -17.06
CA ALA A 679 7.47 12.85 -18.34
C ALA A 679 8.91 12.32 -18.43
N SER A 680 9.83 12.79 -17.57
CA SER A 680 11.26 12.44 -17.61
C SER A 680 11.64 11.11 -16.93
N HIS A 681 10.66 10.38 -16.39
CA HIS A 681 10.90 9.05 -15.83
C HIS A 681 9.68 8.12 -15.99
N GLU A 682 9.93 6.84 -16.33
CA GLU A 682 8.90 5.83 -16.65
C GLU A 682 7.89 5.58 -15.51
N GLY A 683 8.33 5.79 -14.27
CA GLY A 683 7.50 5.65 -13.07
C GLY A 683 6.30 6.60 -12.97
N PHE A 684 6.29 7.68 -13.75
CA PHE A 684 5.30 8.75 -13.65
C PHE A 684 4.51 8.98 -14.94
N LEU A 685 4.33 7.95 -15.76
CA LEU A 685 3.59 8.04 -17.02
C LEU A 685 2.18 7.44 -16.90
N LEU A 686 1.17 8.14 -17.43
CA LEU A 686 -0.20 7.62 -17.54
C LEU A 686 -0.33 6.53 -18.62
N GLY A 687 0.41 6.67 -19.73
CA GLY A 687 0.31 5.77 -20.90
C GLY A 687 0.41 4.28 -20.55
N PRO A 688 1.43 3.83 -19.80
CA PRO A 688 1.57 2.42 -19.44
C PRO A 688 0.36 1.85 -18.69
N TRP A 689 -0.32 2.65 -17.84
CA TRP A 689 -1.53 2.21 -17.13
C TRP A 689 -2.70 1.94 -18.11
N LEU A 690 -2.93 2.86 -19.05
CA LEU A 690 -4.01 2.75 -20.02
C LEU A 690 -3.74 1.67 -21.08
N GLU A 691 -2.49 1.54 -21.54
CA GLU A 691 -2.11 0.49 -22.49
C GLU A 691 -2.15 -0.89 -21.85
N SER A 692 -1.82 -1.03 -20.55
CA SER A 692 -1.97 -2.30 -19.84
C SER A 692 -3.45 -2.72 -19.76
N ALA A 693 -4.35 -1.78 -19.48
CA ALA A 693 -5.79 -2.06 -19.43
C ALA A 693 -6.31 -2.52 -20.80
N LYS A 694 -5.95 -1.82 -21.87
CA LYS A 694 -6.32 -2.20 -23.24
C LYS A 694 -5.69 -3.52 -23.69
N GLY A 695 -4.46 -3.80 -23.27
CA GLY A 695 -3.73 -5.02 -23.63
C GLY A 695 -4.41 -6.31 -23.16
N LEU A 696 -5.29 -6.23 -22.15
CA LEU A 696 -6.09 -7.37 -21.68
C LEU A 696 -7.41 -7.56 -22.46
N ALA A 697 -7.83 -6.60 -23.29
CA ALA A 697 -9.06 -6.70 -24.04
C ALA A 697 -8.97 -7.69 -25.22
N ARG A 698 -10.07 -8.38 -25.53
CA ARG A 698 -10.15 -9.30 -26.69
C ARG A 698 -10.85 -8.72 -27.90
N ASP A 699 -11.57 -7.61 -27.72
CA ASP A 699 -12.32 -6.91 -28.75
C ASP A 699 -12.43 -5.41 -28.41
N GLN A 700 -12.99 -4.64 -29.33
CA GLN A 700 -13.09 -3.19 -29.22
C GLN A 700 -14.03 -2.74 -28.07
N GLU A 701 -15.06 -3.51 -27.75
CA GLU A 701 -16.00 -3.16 -26.68
C GLU A 701 -15.32 -3.33 -25.31
N GLN A 702 -14.60 -4.43 -25.13
CA GLN A 702 -13.75 -4.66 -23.95
C GLN A 702 -12.67 -3.58 -23.83
N GLU A 703 -12.03 -3.20 -24.94
CA GLU A 703 -11.00 -2.17 -24.96
C GLU A 703 -11.55 -0.82 -24.47
N ILE A 704 -12.73 -0.42 -24.95
CA ILE A 704 -13.43 0.79 -24.50
C ILE A 704 -13.77 0.70 -23.01
N GLN A 705 -14.35 -0.43 -22.57
CA GLN A 705 -14.75 -0.62 -21.18
C GLN A 705 -13.55 -0.58 -20.22
N TYR A 706 -12.46 -1.29 -20.57
CA TYR A 706 -11.28 -1.41 -19.71
C TYR A 706 -10.54 -0.08 -19.61
N GLU A 707 -10.40 0.66 -20.71
CA GLU A 707 -9.81 1.99 -20.65
C GLU A 707 -10.69 2.97 -19.84
N TRP A 708 -12.02 2.91 -20.00
CA TRP A 708 -12.93 3.71 -19.17
C TRP A 708 -12.81 3.36 -17.69
N ASN A 709 -12.70 2.07 -17.35
CA ASN A 709 -12.47 1.61 -15.97
C ASN A 709 -11.14 2.17 -15.42
N ALA A 710 -10.07 2.07 -16.22
CA ALA A 710 -8.72 2.53 -15.85
C ALA A 710 -8.66 4.05 -15.62
N ARG A 711 -9.34 4.83 -16.46
CA ARG A 711 -9.48 6.30 -16.33
C ARG A 711 -10.36 6.68 -15.16
N THR A 712 -11.48 5.98 -14.98
CA THR A 712 -12.47 6.30 -13.95
C THR A 712 -11.91 6.08 -12.57
N GLN A 713 -11.22 4.96 -12.33
CA GLN A 713 -10.64 4.63 -11.03
C GLN A 713 -9.73 5.73 -10.49
N ILE A 714 -8.89 6.34 -11.33
CA ILE A 714 -7.90 7.35 -10.93
C ILE A 714 -8.45 8.80 -10.95
N THR A 715 -9.74 9.00 -11.21
CA THR A 715 -10.40 10.32 -11.32
C THR A 715 -11.71 10.38 -10.52
N MET A 716 -12.89 10.37 -11.17
CA MET A 716 -14.20 10.44 -10.49
C MET A 716 -14.47 9.23 -9.59
N TRP A 717 -13.84 8.09 -9.88
CA TRP A 717 -13.95 6.81 -9.17
C TRP A 717 -15.34 6.16 -9.26
N PHE A 718 -16.39 6.84 -8.79
CA PHE A 718 -17.75 6.31 -8.69
C PHE A 718 -18.79 7.10 -9.50
N ASP A 719 -20.07 6.89 -9.18
CA ASP A 719 -21.18 7.58 -9.81
C ASP A 719 -21.19 9.08 -9.52
N ASN A 720 -21.84 9.82 -10.43
CA ASN A 720 -22.04 11.25 -10.34
C ASN A 720 -23.37 11.66 -10.99
N THR A 721 -23.75 12.92 -10.79
CA THR A 721 -24.82 13.59 -11.51
C THR A 721 -24.26 14.78 -12.28
N GLU A 722 -25.10 15.55 -12.96
CA GLU A 722 -24.66 16.77 -13.65
C GLU A 722 -24.02 17.80 -12.71
N THR A 723 -24.36 17.81 -11.41
CA THR A 723 -23.90 18.84 -10.47
C THR A 723 -23.33 18.29 -9.16
N LYS A 724 -23.31 16.97 -8.97
CA LYS A 724 -22.73 16.33 -7.79
C LYS A 724 -21.73 15.26 -8.21
N ALA A 725 -20.50 15.42 -7.77
CA ALA A 725 -19.46 14.44 -7.97
C ALA A 725 -19.53 13.32 -6.93
N SER A 726 -18.84 12.22 -7.23
CA SER A 726 -18.59 11.14 -6.29
C SER A 726 -17.92 11.66 -5.00
N LEU A 727 -18.25 11.03 -3.87
CA LEU A 727 -17.53 11.22 -2.60
C LEU A 727 -16.12 10.62 -2.64
N LEU A 728 -15.86 9.72 -3.60
CA LEU A 728 -14.57 9.08 -3.85
C LEU A 728 -13.78 9.75 -4.99
N ARG A 729 -14.26 10.90 -5.50
CA ARG A 729 -13.49 11.67 -6.49
C ARG A 729 -12.07 11.92 -5.99
N ASP A 730 -11.12 11.76 -6.89
CA ASP A 730 -9.69 11.98 -6.64
C ASP A 730 -9.12 11.13 -5.48
N TYR A 731 -9.83 10.08 -5.02
CA TYR A 731 -9.33 9.20 -3.97
C TYR A 731 -8.06 8.47 -4.43
N ALA A 732 -8.07 7.92 -5.64
CA ALA A 732 -6.93 7.26 -6.25
C ALA A 732 -6.17 8.19 -7.22
N ASN A 733 -6.02 9.46 -6.86
CA ASN A 733 -5.30 10.43 -7.67
C ASN A 733 -3.84 10.01 -7.95
N LYS A 734 -3.26 10.54 -9.03
CA LYS A 734 -1.90 10.21 -9.47
C LYS A 734 -1.16 11.45 -9.94
N TYR A 735 0.13 11.53 -9.61
CA TYR A 735 1.03 12.47 -10.25
C TYR A 735 1.68 11.80 -11.47
N TRP A 736 0.90 11.70 -12.56
CA TRP A 736 1.36 11.15 -13.83
C TRP A 736 1.34 12.20 -14.94
N SER A 737 2.40 12.23 -15.77
CA SER A 737 2.41 13.00 -17.00
C SER A 737 1.31 12.52 -17.94
N GLY A 738 0.69 13.48 -18.62
CA GLY A 738 -0.55 13.31 -19.37
C GLY A 738 -1.78 13.55 -18.51
N LEU A 739 -1.83 13.01 -17.29
CA LEU A 739 -2.95 13.22 -16.37
C LEU A 739 -2.95 14.66 -15.81
N LEU A 740 -1.77 15.20 -15.46
CA LEU A 740 -1.67 16.59 -15.01
C LEU A 740 -2.10 17.56 -16.11
N GLY A 741 -1.52 17.44 -17.31
CA GLY A 741 -1.80 18.33 -18.44
C GLY A 741 -3.22 18.22 -19.01
N ASP A 742 -3.80 17.02 -19.10
CA ASP A 742 -5.09 16.83 -19.78
C ASP A 742 -6.29 16.75 -18.83
N TYR A 743 -6.08 16.55 -17.52
CA TYR A 743 -7.18 16.42 -16.56
C TYR A 743 -7.10 17.47 -15.44
N TYR A 744 -6.03 17.46 -14.63
CA TYR A 744 -5.94 18.33 -13.46
C TYR A 744 -5.76 19.81 -13.82
N GLY A 745 -4.92 20.12 -14.81
CA GLY A 745 -4.72 21.48 -15.31
C GLY A 745 -6.00 22.13 -15.85
N PRO A 746 -6.76 21.45 -16.75
CA PRO A 746 -8.05 21.94 -17.20
C PRO A 746 -9.08 22.12 -16.08
N ARG A 747 -9.12 21.23 -15.07
CA ARG A 747 -9.97 21.41 -13.88
C ARG A 747 -9.60 22.66 -13.09
N ALA A 748 -8.29 22.90 -12.88
CA ALA A 748 -7.78 24.12 -12.25
C ALA A 748 -8.21 25.38 -13.01
N ALA A 749 -8.05 25.37 -14.34
CA ALA A 749 -8.42 26.49 -15.20
C ALA A 749 -9.92 26.82 -15.11
N ILE A 750 -10.78 25.80 -15.05
CA ILE A 750 -12.21 25.99 -14.81
C ILE A 750 -12.43 26.66 -13.45
N TYR A 751 -11.81 26.18 -12.36
CA TYR A 751 -11.96 26.82 -11.05
C TYR A 751 -11.57 28.31 -11.06
N PHE A 752 -10.39 28.64 -11.62
CA PHE A 752 -9.91 30.01 -11.70
C PHE A 752 -10.77 30.91 -12.59
N LYS A 753 -11.30 30.38 -13.71
CA LYS A 753 -12.28 31.07 -14.54
C LYS A 753 -13.48 31.53 -13.72
N TYR A 754 -14.04 30.68 -12.86
CA TYR A 754 -15.20 31.05 -12.04
C TYR A 754 -14.86 32.04 -10.91
N LEU A 755 -13.64 31.98 -10.34
CA LEU A 755 -13.17 33.03 -9.42
C LEU A 755 -13.12 34.40 -10.10
N ILE A 756 -12.53 34.47 -11.31
CA ILE A 756 -12.39 35.72 -12.06
C ILE A 756 -13.76 36.25 -12.47
N LEU A 757 -14.64 35.39 -13.02
CA LEU A 757 -16.00 35.78 -13.40
C LEU A 757 -16.82 36.33 -12.22
N SER A 758 -16.66 35.73 -11.04
CA SER A 758 -17.30 36.22 -9.81
C SER A 758 -16.84 37.64 -9.47
N LEU A 759 -15.53 37.93 -9.56
CA LEU A 759 -14.98 39.27 -9.31
C LEU A 759 -15.40 40.30 -10.38
N GLU A 760 -15.38 39.91 -11.65
CA GLU A 760 -15.76 40.78 -12.78
C GLU A 760 -17.23 41.21 -12.70
N LYS A 761 -18.12 40.26 -12.42
CA LYS A 761 -19.57 40.50 -12.32
C LYS A 761 -19.99 41.05 -10.96
N LYS A 762 -19.12 40.94 -9.94
CA LYS A 762 -19.44 41.22 -8.53
C LYS A 762 -20.60 40.37 -8.02
N GLU A 763 -20.66 39.12 -8.48
CA GLU A 763 -21.64 38.11 -8.08
C GLU A 763 -20.94 37.02 -7.26
N PRO A 764 -21.64 36.27 -6.40
CA PRO A 764 -21.06 35.12 -5.71
C PRO A 764 -20.46 34.09 -6.69
N PHE A 765 -19.53 33.28 -6.22
CA PHE A 765 -18.98 32.17 -6.99
C PHE A 765 -20.13 31.23 -7.40
N ALA A 766 -20.29 30.99 -8.71
CA ALA A 766 -21.38 30.17 -9.23
C ALA A 766 -21.06 28.67 -9.07
N LEU A 767 -21.09 28.18 -7.83
CA LEU A 767 -20.66 26.82 -7.46
C LEU A 767 -21.34 25.72 -8.27
N GLU A 768 -22.65 25.82 -8.51
CA GLU A 768 -23.39 24.80 -9.27
C GLU A 768 -23.00 24.76 -10.76
N GLU A 769 -22.78 25.91 -11.38
CA GLU A 769 -22.34 25.99 -12.77
C GLU A 769 -20.89 25.55 -12.92
N TRP A 770 -20.03 25.92 -11.97
CA TRP A 770 -18.68 25.39 -11.88
C TRP A 770 -18.69 23.85 -11.77
N ARG A 771 -19.51 23.30 -10.86
CA ARG A 771 -19.72 21.84 -10.71
C ARG A 771 -20.11 21.18 -12.02
N ARG A 772 -21.10 21.74 -12.71
CA ARG A 772 -21.55 21.26 -14.01
C ARG A 772 -20.44 21.19 -15.04
N GLU A 773 -19.60 22.23 -15.11
CA GLU A 773 -18.52 22.31 -16.10
C GLU A 773 -17.39 21.31 -15.81
N TRP A 774 -16.90 21.21 -14.57
CA TRP A 774 -15.78 20.33 -14.26
C TRP A 774 -16.17 18.83 -14.20
N ILE A 775 -17.41 18.52 -13.80
CA ILE A 775 -17.94 17.15 -13.85
C ILE A 775 -18.09 16.71 -15.31
N SER A 776 -18.62 17.58 -16.18
CA SER A 776 -18.69 17.32 -17.62
C SER A 776 -17.30 17.07 -18.22
N LEU A 777 -16.31 17.91 -17.87
CA LEU A 777 -14.91 17.69 -18.26
C LEU A 777 -14.40 16.31 -17.83
N THR A 778 -14.69 15.90 -16.59
CA THR A 778 -14.26 14.60 -16.08
C THR A 778 -14.89 13.44 -16.85
N ASN A 779 -16.20 13.47 -17.04
CA ASN A 779 -16.93 12.42 -17.76
C ASN A 779 -16.47 12.31 -19.23
N ASN A 780 -16.17 13.45 -19.86
CA ASN A 780 -15.62 13.48 -21.21
C ASN A 780 -14.20 12.90 -21.24
N TRP A 781 -13.32 13.28 -20.31
CA TRP A 781 -11.95 12.75 -20.24
C TRP A 781 -11.92 11.23 -19.98
N GLN A 782 -12.84 10.72 -19.16
CA GLN A 782 -12.99 9.28 -18.89
C GLN A 782 -13.45 8.49 -20.10
N SER A 783 -14.27 9.11 -20.96
CA SER A 783 -14.80 8.49 -22.18
C SER A 783 -13.90 8.72 -23.40
N ASP A 784 -12.91 9.60 -23.29
CA ASP A 784 -11.91 9.88 -24.32
C ASP A 784 -10.98 8.66 -24.51
N ARG A 785 -10.39 8.57 -25.70
CA ARG A 785 -9.45 7.54 -26.15
C ARG A 785 -8.11 8.13 -26.57
N LYS A 786 -7.78 9.37 -26.16
CA LYS A 786 -6.47 9.99 -26.39
C LYS A 786 -5.35 9.08 -25.88
N VAL A 787 -4.38 8.81 -26.76
CA VAL A 787 -3.19 8.01 -26.46
C VAL A 787 -2.14 8.87 -25.76
N PHE A 788 -1.48 8.30 -24.75
CA PHE A 788 -0.44 8.95 -23.96
C PHE A 788 0.91 8.25 -24.15
N ALA A 789 2.00 8.96 -23.89
CA ALA A 789 3.34 8.41 -24.01
C ALA A 789 3.57 7.24 -23.04
N THR A 790 4.20 6.18 -23.54
CA THR A 790 4.60 4.99 -22.77
C THR A 790 6.11 4.90 -22.56
N ALA A 791 6.83 5.95 -22.93
CA ALA A 791 8.28 6.05 -22.77
C ALA A 791 8.61 7.46 -22.28
N ALA A 792 9.58 7.54 -21.39
CA ALA A 792 10.03 8.78 -20.79
C ALA A 792 10.78 9.65 -21.80
N THR A 793 10.67 10.97 -21.64
CA THR A 793 11.34 11.96 -22.48
C THR A 793 11.88 13.12 -21.64
N GLY A 794 13.00 13.69 -22.05
CA GLY A 794 13.66 14.77 -21.33
C GLY A 794 14.70 14.28 -20.32
N ASP A 795 15.51 15.22 -19.84
CA ASP A 795 16.57 14.95 -18.88
C ASP A 795 16.13 15.38 -17.48
N ALA A 796 15.88 14.41 -16.61
CA ALA A 796 15.33 14.63 -15.28
C ALA A 796 16.15 15.64 -14.45
N LEU A 797 17.49 15.57 -14.53
CA LEU A 797 18.37 16.44 -13.75
C LEU A 797 18.31 17.90 -14.22
N ASN A 798 18.41 18.14 -15.53
CA ASN A 798 18.35 19.48 -16.09
C ASN A 798 16.96 20.09 -15.94
N ILE A 799 15.90 19.30 -16.10
CA ILE A 799 14.53 19.77 -15.85
C ILE A 799 14.38 20.17 -14.38
N ALA A 800 14.77 19.30 -13.44
CA ALA A 800 14.67 19.59 -12.01
C ALA A 800 15.49 20.84 -11.60
N ARG A 801 16.70 21.02 -12.16
CA ARG A 801 17.52 22.23 -11.97
C ARG A 801 16.80 23.49 -12.46
N SER A 802 16.24 23.46 -13.66
CA SER A 802 15.48 24.59 -14.21
C SER A 802 14.26 24.94 -13.35
N LEU A 803 13.49 23.95 -12.91
CA LEU A 803 12.30 24.17 -12.09
C LEU A 803 12.64 24.67 -10.69
N TYR A 804 13.71 24.15 -10.09
CA TYR A 804 14.23 24.66 -8.82
C TYR A 804 14.61 26.15 -8.93
N MET A 805 15.29 26.55 -10.01
CA MET A 805 15.66 27.95 -10.25
C MET A 805 14.44 28.83 -10.51
N LYS A 806 13.43 28.31 -11.21
CA LYS A 806 12.19 29.03 -11.55
C LYS A 806 11.30 29.28 -10.33
N TYR A 807 11.13 28.29 -9.45
CA TYR A 807 10.10 28.32 -8.41
C TYR A 807 10.63 28.32 -6.97
N LEU A 808 11.75 27.64 -6.69
CA LEU A 808 12.13 27.30 -5.32
C LEU A 808 13.33 28.10 -4.78
N ARG A 809 14.26 28.54 -5.63
CA ARG A 809 15.49 29.25 -5.20
C ARG A 809 15.20 30.51 -4.38
N ASN A 810 14.16 31.24 -4.76
CA ASN A 810 13.73 32.49 -4.13
C ASN A 810 12.28 32.39 -3.65
N ALA A 811 11.81 31.24 -3.14
CA ALA A 811 10.40 31.07 -2.78
C ALA A 811 9.86 32.15 -1.80
N ASP A 812 10.75 32.75 -0.98
CA ASP A 812 10.45 33.89 -0.11
C ASP A 812 10.15 35.21 -0.86
N SER A 813 10.56 35.36 -2.13
CA SER A 813 10.35 36.58 -2.94
C SER A 813 8.94 36.71 -3.52
N LEU A 814 8.03 35.77 -3.25
CA LEU A 814 6.59 36.02 -3.42
C LEU A 814 6.00 36.87 -2.26
N GLN A 815 6.85 37.47 -1.44
CA GLN A 815 6.54 38.66 -0.66
C GLN A 815 7.11 39.89 -1.39
N LEU A 816 6.26 40.88 -1.66
CA LEU A 816 6.58 42.24 -2.12
C LEU A 816 6.84 42.42 -3.63
N GLU A 817 5.75 42.55 -4.39
CA GLU A 817 5.63 43.67 -5.33
C GLU A 817 4.29 44.38 -5.06
N ASP A 818 4.27 45.18 -3.99
CA ASP A 818 3.41 46.37 -3.98
C ASP A 818 4.01 47.34 -5.01
N MET A 819 3.59 47.21 -6.27
CA MET A 819 3.80 48.23 -7.30
C MET A 819 2.88 49.42 -6.99
N ASP A 820 3.23 50.14 -5.92
CA ASP A 820 2.67 51.46 -5.68
C ASP A 820 3.40 52.45 -6.60
N GLY A 821 2.63 53.06 -7.49
CA GLY A 821 3.15 53.93 -8.53
C GLY A 821 3.91 55.11 -7.95
N SER A 822 5.21 55.19 -8.22
CA SER A 822 5.90 56.48 -8.26
C SER A 822 6.92 56.55 -9.39
N PHE A 823 6.59 57.36 -10.38
CA PHE A 823 7.52 57.96 -11.31
C PHE A 823 8.60 58.73 -10.53
N GLY A 824 9.89 58.52 -10.82
CA GLY A 824 10.90 59.54 -10.52
C GLY A 824 12.36 59.11 -10.38
N LYS A 825 13.11 59.29 -11.48
CA LYS A 825 14.54 59.72 -11.57
C LYS A 825 15.67 58.77 -11.09
N SER A 826 16.36 58.21 -12.09
CA SER A 826 17.79 58.45 -12.42
C SER A 826 18.74 58.84 -11.27
N THR A 827 19.76 58.02 -10.99
CA THR A 827 21.19 58.21 -11.39
C THR A 827 22.11 57.12 -10.79
N SER A 828 23.04 56.63 -11.61
CA SER A 828 24.43 56.12 -11.35
C SER A 828 24.87 55.93 -9.90
N LEU A 829 25.51 54.81 -9.53
CA LEU A 829 26.80 54.29 -10.03
C LEU A 829 26.93 52.80 -9.69
#